data_AF-A0A2E7CZK8-F1
#
_entry.id   AF-A0A2E7CZK8-F1
#
_cell.length_a   1.000
_cell.length_b   1.000
_cell.length_c   1.000
_cell.angle_alpha   90.00
_cell.angle_beta   90.00
_cell.angle_gamma   90.00
#
_symmetry.space_group_name_H-M   'P 1'
#
loop_
_entity.id
_entity.type
_entity.pdbx_description
1 polymer ?
#
loop_
_entity_poly.entity_id
_entity_poly.type
_entity_poly.pdbx_seq_one_letter_code
_entity_poly.pdbx_strand_id
1 'polypeptide(L)'
;MLETIANVQILGGSPLHIPLNASDAENQSLTFQASSDSADLTTFIPEGNRSIRMEVESFGNMTFELFEGRAPRATDQIVNLAESDFYDGSIFHRVINNFVIQGGDPVGNPPGTGGSALPDFDDQFHVDLQHNTTGQLSMAKTTDDTNNSQFFITEGAQRHLDYNHTIFGQMTEGESVRAAISDVAVNAVNNRPLVDVVVNSVEVFVDNENGVLMLKAPEGFSTETSPGSDVDNPITVTVTVTDTDGNEDTQTFQVTVRPDQINSNPFLEDIPAIQTLADTEITYQLSAIDAEGHTNALFLDENLLVANNQQNDMPRDENNQLILSPAELNYSINATSGLATITPVNGLTGTHPIVMSTGIFLGIVDYQVVPITIVGSASELTVSAADALFTNQADDGVADTFTVGQVGDVIETLVNDVVVSVTHRLSVSGITINGSTDDDSLVLDFTNGNPLLAGDITFNGGGQQTATGDTLTISGGSATSITHNFTNASDGSVVSDNFTVNYTGLEPIIDNTDVVDRVFVFAGSNDIVQLGDDGTANNGISRISSTGSSETVDFTNPTGSLTVRLGDGDDEITAAALDGQFAATVTIEGDGGADDLDVRQLGQGASLNGGIGDDILRGSGFDDVLVGAAGSDKLFGSNGDDQLSGGADDDTLNGQTGNDLIIESADVNYVLTGQVPVDGDGNPTGPINGQLTGLGTDRVTDVENAQLSGGISGNDIDVRGFDGRTTLFGNGGDDTLRGSVRPDELIGGAGDDKLFGSAGKDTLEGGAGDDTLNGQGDNDKLVESGDFNFTLTDTQMAGNGTDRVVDIERAEITAGASDNVLDASAFDGNVTLDGGDGNDTITGSPRRDSLVGGNGNDIITAGGGNDLLEGNLGDDTVDGGVGNDKLTETGGGDFTATDTSLIGAGTDQLISLEKLKITTGGGSQTIDATGFSGLTVLNAGDDDDILRGGSGVSILLGGAGDDELEGNDGNDKLFGGEGSDTISGGTDFDKLRGNEGGDVLAGGEGNDIIDGHEGHDTIDGDGGNDTIRGGDGNDTIRGGDGFDIIDGED
;
A
#
# COMPACT_ATOMS: atom_id res chain seq x y z
N MET A 1 26.60 20.36 18.43
CA MET A 1 25.72 21.36 19.08
C MET A 1 24.63 21.85 18.11
N LEU A 2 23.61 22.61 18.56
CA LEU A 2 22.56 23.15 17.67
C LEU A 2 23.04 24.40 16.92
N GLU A 3 23.00 24.37 15.57
CA GLU A 3 23.45 25.48 14.71
C GLU A 3 22.76 26.82 15.03
N THR A 4 23.42 27.93 14.68
CA THR A 4 22.92 29.28 15.00
C THR A 4 21.76 29.69 14.09
N ILE A 5 20.54 29.30 14.48
CA ILE A 5 19.29 29.66 13.78
C ILE A 5 19.16 31.19 13.66
N ALA A 6 19.06 31.68 12.43
CA ALA A 6 18.95 33.10 12.13
C ALA A 6 17.57 33.67 12.52
N ASN A 7 17.50 34.99 12.77
CA ASN A 7 16.21 35.68 12.94
C ASN A 7 15.44 35.71 11.61
N VAL A 8 14.27 35.08 11.55
CA VAL A 8 13.46 34.93 10.34
C VAL A 8 12.29 35.91 10.27
N GLN A 9 11.78 36.09 9.05
CA GLN A 9 10.54 36.80 8.79
C GLN A 9 9.60 35.89 7.99
N ILE A 10 8.44 35.57 8.56
CA ILE A 10 7.41 34.75 7.90
C ILE A 10 6.21 35.63 7.50
N LEU A 11 5.36 35.09 6.63
CA LEU A 11 4.05 35.68 6.33
C LEU A 11 2.99 34.91 7.10
N GLY A 12 2.02 35.60 7.72
CA GLY A 12 0.86 34.94 8.31
C GLY A 12 0.04 34.29 7.20
N GLY A 13 -0.18 32.98 7.27
CA GLY A 13 -0.70 32.16 6.16
C GLY A 13 0.39 31.36 5.39
N SER A 14 1.67 31.64 5.61
CA SER A 14 2.79 30.90 4.98
C SER A 14 3.69 30.23 6.00
N PRO A 15 3.58 28.90 6.19
CA PRO A 15 4.45 28.18 7.10
C PRO A 15 5.86 28.07 6.54
N LEU A 16 6.87 28.50 7.30
CA LEU A 16 8.27 28.42 6.90
C LEU A 16 8.89 27.17 7.49
N HIS A 17 9.48 26.34 6.63
CA HIS A 17 10.40 25.28 7.03
C HIS A 17 11.81 25.83 7.21
N ILE A 18 12.44 25.43 8.31
CA ILE A 18 13.82 25.76 8.65
C ILE A 18 14.51 24.43 8.97
N PRO A 19 15.53 23.99 8.20
CA PRO A 19 16.35 22.86 8.62
C PRO A 19 17.06 23.23 9.93
N LEU A 20 16.90 22.36 10.93
CA LEU A 20 17.69 22.30 12.13
C LEU A 20 18.82 21.32 11.82
N ASN A 21 20.01 21.85 11.55
CA ASN A 21 21.22 21.08 11.73
C ASN A 21 21.61 21.15 13.21
N ALA A 22 21.78 20.00 13.85
CA ALA A 22 22.46 19.90 15.11
C ALA A 22 23.33 18.65 15.09
N SER A 23 24.52 18.81 15.63
CA SER A 23 25.40 17.72 16.01
C SER A 23 25.22 17.38 17.49
N ASP A 24 25.52 16.16 17.89
CA ASP A 24 25.86 15.76 19.26
C ASP A 24 27.21 15.03 19.25
N ALA A 25 28.12 15.29 20.18
CA ALA A 25 29.47 14.68 20.13
C ALA A 25 29.49 13.17 20.50
N GLU A 26 28.31 12.55 20.55
CA GLU A 26 28.03 11.13 20.70
C GLU A 26 26.94 10.67 19.70
N ASN A 27 26.47 11.55 18.77
CA ASN A 27 25.46 11.51 17.66
C ASN A 27 24.11 10.77 17.91
N GLN A 28 23.94 10.20 19.10
CA GLN A 28 22.69 9.64 19.62
C GLN A 28 21.42 10.41 19.20
N SER A 29 20.46 9.69 18.61
CA SER A 29 19.32 10.28 17.87
C SER A 29 18.66 11.50 18.53
N LEU A 30 18.74 12.65 17.84
CA LEU A 30 18.48 13.96 18.42
C LEU A 30 16.98 14.30 18.47
N THR A 31 16.46 14.45 19.70
CA THR A 31 15.08 14.85 19.95
C THR A 31 14.94 16.37 19.96
N PHE A 32 14.49 16.94 18.85
CA PHE A 32 14.24 18.39 18.72
C PHE A 32 12.87 18.82 19.28
N GLN A 33 12.85 19.83 20.14
CA GLN A 33 11.63 20.43 20.69
C GLN A 33 11.60 21.94 20.47
N ALA A 34 10.54 22.46 19.83
CA ALA A 34 10.35 23.88 19.58
C ALA A 34 9.15 24.47 20.33
N SER A 35 9.34 25.67 20.89
CA SER A 35 8.29 26.41 21.61
C SER A 35 8.32 27.91 21.31
N SER A 36 7.14 28.54 21.36
CA SER A 36 6.92 29.96 21.07
C SER A 36 6.45 30.72 22.31
N ASP A 37 6.92 31.96 22.50
CA ASP A 37 6.40 32.86 23.56
C ASP A 37 5.02 33.48 23.23
N SER A 38 4.46 33.16 22.05
CA SER A 38 3.13 33.55 21.59
C SER A 38 2.30 32.35 21.12
N ALA A 39 1.05 32.26 21.60
CA ALA A 39 0.09 31.26 21.13
C ALA A 39 -0.46 31.54 19.71
N ASP A 40 -0.12 32.70 19.13
CA ASP A 40 -0.45 33.05 17.74
C ASP A 40 0.65 32.63 16.73
N LEU A 41 1.64 31.85 17.17
CA LEU A 41 2.65 31.19 16.32
C LEU A 41 2.80 29.74 16.77
N THR A 42 2.43 28.82 15.89
CA THR A 42 2.63 27.37 16.04
C THR A 42 4.06 27.01 15.63
N THR A 43 4.69 26.18 16.46
CA THR A 43 5.96 25.51 16.20
C THR A 43 5.70 24.01 16.14
N PHE A 44 6.19 23.33 15.11
CA PHE A 44 6.10 21.88 14.94
C PHE A 44 7.38 21.37 14.29
N ILE A 45 7.84 20.19 14.70
CA ILE A 45 8.94 19.45 14.08
C ILE A 45 8.38 18.04 13.83
N PRO A 46 8.56 17.44 12.63
CA PRO A 46 8.25 16.04 12.39
C PRO A 46 9.14 15.11 13.22
N GLU A 47 8.69 13.88 13.46
CA GLU A 47 9.49 12.83 14.10
C GLU A 47 9.31 11.55 13.27
N GLY A 48 10.40 10.81 13.02
CA GLY A 48 10.34 9.48 12.38
C GLY A 48 10.11 9.45 10.86
N ASN A 49 10.48 10.50 10.12
CA ASN A 49 10.55 10.45 8.66
C ASN A 49 11.86 9.78 8.20
N ARG A 50 11.84 9.09 7.05
CA ARG A 50 13.03 8.78 6.25
C ARG A 50 13.61 10.06 5.65
N SER A 51 14.88 9.98 5.30
CA SER A 51 15.61 10.97 4.51
C SER A 51 16.25 10.32 3.30
N ILE A 52 16.57 11.14 2.29
CA ILE A 52 17.33 10.70 1.12
C ILE A 52 18.62 11.48 0.94
N ARG A 53 19.70 10.75 0.63
CA ARG A 53 21.04 11.30 0.38
C ARG A 53 21.39 11.09 -1.10
N MET A 54 21.34 12.17 -1.87
CA MET A 54 21.69 12.17 -3.29
C MET A 54 23.19 12.45 -3.46
N GLU A 55 23.94 11.53 -4.07
CA GLU A 55 25.35 11.75 -4.37
C GLU A 55 25.53 12.24 -5.80
N VAL A 56 26.11 13.43 -5.97
CA VAL A 56 26.24 14.10 -7.26
C VAL A 56 27.71 14.12 -7.71
N GLU A 57 27.98 13.50 -8.86
CA GLU A 57 29.31 13.31 -9.43
C GLU A 57 30.06 14.65 -9.53
N SER A 58 31.24 14.75 -8.92
CA SER A 58 32.08 15.97 -8.89
C SER A 58 31.47 17.19 -8.17
N PHE A 59 30.32 17.08 -7.48
CA PHE A 59 29.73 18.20 -6.72
C PHE A 59 29.60 17.94 -5.21
N GLY A 60 29.29 16.71 -4.78
CA GLY A 60 29.12 16.37 -3.36
C GLY A 60 27.79 15.67 -3.06
N ASN A 61 27.40 15.67 -1.78
CA ASN A 61 26.15 15.05 -1.32
C ASN A 61 25.09 16.13 -1.05
N MET A 62 23.81 15.80 -1.24
CA MET A 62 22.68 16.62 -0.78
C MET A 62 21.72 15.72 0.01
N THR A 63 21.36 16.14 1.21
CA THR A 63 20.54 15.36 2.15
C THR A 63 19.20 16.08 2.33
N PHE A 64 18.10 15.33 2.30
CA PHE A 64 16.74 15.86 2.38
C PHE A 64 15.91 15.03 3.36
N GLU A 65 15.31 15.68 4.36
CA GLU A 65 14.22 15.09 5.15
C GLU A 65 12.98 14.97 4.28
N LEU A 66 12.36 13.79 4.24
CA LEU A 66 11.11 13.55 3.55
C LEU A 66 9.91 13.97 4.44
N PHE A 67 8.81 14.38 3.82
CA PHE A 67 7.61 14.81 4.54
C PHE A 67 6.51 13.73 4.55
N GLU A 68 6.84 12.52 5.02
CA GLU A 68 5.96 11.34 4.91
C GLU A 68 4.58 11.57 5.54
N GLY A 69 4.51 12.17 6.73
CA GLY A 69 3.25 12.53 7.38
C GLY A 69 2.43 13.64 6.69
N ARG A 70 2.81 14.07 5.48
CA ARG A 70 2.16 15.13 4.68
C ARG A 70 2.16 14.89 3.16
N ALA A 71 2.99 13.99 2.63
CA ALA A 71 3.08 13.64 1.21
C ALA A 71 3.50 12.14 1.01
N PRO A 72 2.79 11.18 1.63
CA PRO A 72 3.26 9.79 1.72
C PRO A 72 3.45 9.07 0.37
N ARG A 73 2.56 9.28 -0.61
CA ARG A 73 2.64 8.66 -1.95
C ARG A 73 3.89 9.14 -2.69
N ALA A 74 4.20 10.44 -2.60
CA ALA A 74 5.41 11.01 -3.18
C ALA A 74 6.68 10.50 -2.49
N THR A 75 6.69 10.39 -1.17
CA THR A 75 7.84 9.87 -0.44
C THR A 75 8.04 8.38 -0.72
N ASP A 76 6.99 7.56 -0.72
CA ASP A 76 7.08 6.13 -1.01
C ASP A 76 7.49 5.86 -2.46
N GLN A 77 6.95 6.57 -3.45
CA GLN A 77 7.38 6.43 -4.86
C GLN A 77 8.87 6.75 -5.02
N ILE A 78 9.34 7.85 -4.42
CA ILE A 78 10.75 8.26 -4.52
C ILE A 78 11.67 7.28 -3.79
N VAL A 79 11.25 6.74 -2.64
CA VAL A 79 11.97 5.68 -1.91
C VAL A 79 12.04 4.39 -2.73
N ASN A 80 10.91 3.87 -3.22
CA ASN A 80 10.84 2.66 -4.05
C ASN A 80 11.74 2.76 -5.31
N LEU A 81 11.81 3.95 -5.91
CA LEU A 81 12.71 4.21 -7.05
C LEU A 81 14.18 4.34 -6.63
N ALA A 82 14.48 4.94 -5.47
CA ALA A 82 15.86 5.00 -4.96
C ALA A 82 16.40 3.61 -4.58
N GLU A 83 15.61 2.81 -3.85
CA GLU A 83 15.99 1.46 -3.39
C GLU A 83 16.17 0.45 -4.54
N SER A 84 15.57 0.72 -5.71
CA SER A 84 15.72 -0.08 -6.93
C SER A 84 16.85 0.40 -7.88
N ASP A 85 17.77 1.22 -7.37
CA ASP A 85 18.86 1.89 -8.12
C ASP A 85 18.35 2.77 -9.30
N PHE A 86 17.06 3.15 -9.38
CA PHE A 86 16.50 3.80 -10.58
C PHE A 86 17.19 5.14 -10.93
N TYR A 87 17.65 5.87 -9.92
CA TYR A 87 18.30 7.17 -10.10
C TYR A 87 19.80 7.11 -10.41
N ASP A 88 20.43 5.93 -10.34
CA ASP A 88 21.86 5.73 -10.64
C ASP A 88 22.19 6.14 -12.08
N GLY A 89 23.18 7.01 -12.25
CA GLY A 89 23.58 7.54 -13.55
C GLY A 89 22.57 8.49 -14.20
N SER A 90 21.47 8.84 -13.52
CA SER A 90 20.54 9.88 -13.97
C SER A 90 21.19 11.26 -13.94
N ILE A 91 20.60 12.25 -14.62
CA ILE A 91 21.21 13.60 -14.72
C ILE A 91 20.24 14.73 -14.38
N PHE A 92 20.79 15.82 -13.84
CA PHE A 92 20.10 17.11 -13.76
C PHE A 92 20.01 17.75 -15.16
N HIS A 93 19.06 17.28 -15.95
CA HIS A 93 18.90 17.61 -17.36
C HIS A 93 18.51 19.08 -17.61
N ARG A 94 18.14 19.85 -16.58
CA ARG A 94 17.72 21.26 -16.67
C ARG A 94 18.05 22.04 -15.38
N VAL A 95 18.77 23.15 -15.51
CA VAL A 95 19.13 24.05 -14.40
C VAL A 95 18.79 25.49 -14.77
N ILE A 96 18.10 26.22 -13.88
CA ILE A 96 17.68 27.62 -14.12
C ILE A 96 17.98 28.45 -12.86
N ASN A 97 19.14 29.12 -12.86
CA ASN A 97 19.69 29.94 -11.76
C ASN A 97 18.70 31.02 -11.22
N ASN A 98 18.47 31.02 -9.90
CA ASN A 98 17.40 31.70 -9.14
C ASN A 98 15.97 31.14 -9.37
N PHE A 99 15.83 29.88 -9.80
CA PHE A 99 14.55 29.21 -9.97
C PHE A 99 14.59 27.77 -9.45
N VAL A 100 15.01 26.80 -10.27
CA VAL A 100 15.02 25.37 -9.93
C VAL A 100 16.16 24.60 -10.61
N ILE A 101 16.56 23.48 -10.00
CA ILE A 101 17.40 22.41 -10.55
C ILE A 101 16.52 21.17 -10.71
N GLN A 102 16.36 20.62 -11.92
CA GLN A 102 15.45 19.50 -12.24
C GLN A 102 16.22 18.26 -12.73
N GLY A 103 15.87 17.09 -12.20
CA GLY A 103 16.49 15.78 -12.47
C GLY A 103 15.48 14.64 -12.55
N GLY A 104 15.89 13.41 -12.19
CA GLY A 104 15.00 12.25 -12.06
C GLY A 104 14.50 11.61 -13.37
N ASP A 105 15.19 11.82 -14.49
CA ASP A 105 14.89 11.19 -15.80
C ASP A 105 16.10 10.41 -16.35
N PRO A 106 16.24 9.11 -16.04
CA PRO A 106 17.30 8.25 -16.55
C PRO A 106 16.99 7.65 -17.95
N VAL A 107 15.71 7.46 -18.30
CA VAL A 107 15.31 6.74 -19.53
C VAL A 107 14.96 7.65 -20.71
N GLY A 108 14.63 8.92 -20.46
CA GLY A 108 14.15 9.86 -21.46
C GLY A 108 15.18 10.17 -22.55
N ASN A 109 14.73 10.19 -23.82
CA ASN A 109 15.59 10.43 -24.97
C ASN A 109 14.95 11.45 -25.95
N PRO A 110 15.23 12.75 -25.79
CA PRO A 110 16.24 13.36 -24.91
C PRO A 110 15.83 13.43 -23.43
N PRO A 111 16.78 13.42 -22.47
CA PRO A 111 16.48 13.61 -21.05
C PRO A 111 15.71 14.90 -20.76
N GLY A 112 14.75 14.80 -19.84
CA GLY A 112 13.63 15.72 -19.63
C GLY A 112 12.36 15.33 -20.40
N THR A 113 12.17 14.05 -20.73
CA THR A 113 10.97 13.51 -21.43
C THR A 113 10.55 12.09 -21.03
N GLY A 114 11.25 11.43 -20.11
CA GLY A 114 10.90 10.10 -19.58
C GLY A 114 10.38 10.12 -18.15
N GLY A 115 10.05 8.92 -17.65
CA GLY A 115 9.64 8.61 -16.29
C GLY A 115 10.04 7.17 -15.95
N SER A 116 9.67 6.67 -14.77
CA SER A 116 9.88 5.27 -14.40
C SER A 116 8.88 4.32 -15.07
N ALA A 117 9.02 3.02 -14.79
CA ALA A 117 8.03 2.00 -15.18
C ALA A 117 6.90 1.85 -14.15
N LEU A 118 6.97 2.55 -13.00
CA LEU A 118 5.86 2.70 -12.08
C LEU A 118 4.86 3.70 -12.68
N PRO A 119 3.55 3.58 -12.40
CA PRO A 119 2.55 4.52 -12.88
C PRO A 119 2.80 5.94 -12.35
N ASP A 120 2.26 6.91 -13.07
CA ASP A 120 2.09 8.28 -12.55
C ASP A 120 1.13 8.26 -11.35
N PHE A 121 1.33 9.18 -10.41
CA PHE A 121 0.52 9.36 -9.21
C PHE A 121 0.17 10.84 -8.99
N ASP A 122 -0.87 11.05 -8.19
CA ASP A 122 -1.46 12.34 -7.85
C ASP A 122 -0.47 13.33 -7.22
N ASP A 123 -0.87 14.58 -7.19
CA ASP A 123 -0.30 15.54 -6.27
C ASP A 123 -0.78 15.36 -4.82
N GLN A 124 0.10 15.72 -3.90
CA GLN A 124 -0.15 15.73 -2.46
C GLN A 124 0.19 17.10 -1.92
N PHE A 125 -0.85 17.92 -1.79
CA PHE A 125 -0.73 19.25 -1.22
C PHE A 125 -1.13 19.25 0.24
N HIS A 126 -0.43 20.05 1.03
CA HIS A 126 -0.69 20.18 2.46
C HIS A 126 -0.44 21.62 2.92
N VAL A 127 -1.24 22.15 3.85
CA VAL A 127 -1.22 23.60 4.20
C VAL A 127 0.08 24.06 4.85
N ASP A 128 0.87 23.11 5.34
CA ASP A 128 2.19 23.37 5.88
C ASP A 128 3.24 23.56 4.78
N LEU A 129 3.02 23.00 3.59
CA LEU A 129 4.01 22.93 2.52
C LEU A 129 3.74 24.02 1.46
N GLN A 130 4.64 25.01 1.38
CA GLN A 130 4.64 26.07 0.36
C GLN A 130 6.08 26.32 -0.11
N HIS A 131 6.30 26.66 -1.38
CA HIS A 131 7.61 26.91 -1.98
C HIS A 131 8.15 28.29 -1.57
N ASN A 132 8.48 28.46 -0.29
CA ASN A 132 8.86 29.74 0.31
C ASN A 132 10.31 29.82 0.82
N THR A 133 11.10 28.74 0.70
CA THR A 133 12.52 28.69 1.06
C THR A 133 13.37 28.00 -0.03
N THR A 134 14.67 27.89 0.21
CA THR A 134 15.65 27.21 -0.66
C THR A 134 15.75 25.72 -0.28
N GLY A 135 16.07 24.87 -1.25
CA GLY A 135 16.33 23.45 -1.00
C GLY A 135 15.07 22.59 -0.81
N GLN A 136 13.89 23.13 -1.10
CA GLN A 136 12.65 22.33 -1.05
C GLN A 136 12.64 21.38 -2.24
N LEU A 137 12.36 20.11 -1.95
CA LEU A 137 12.32 19.03 -2.91
C LEU A 137 10.86 18.77 -3.31
N SER A 138 10.60 18.80 -4.62
CA SER A 138 9.24 18.87 -5.16
C SER A 138 9.11 18.15 -6.49
N MET A 139 7.98 17.49 -6.74
CA MET A 139 7.77 16.66 -7.92
C MET A 139 7.67 17.49 -9.21
N ALA A 140 8.40 17.07 -10.24
CA ALA A 140 8.31 17.63 -11.58
C ALA A 140 7.35 16.79 -12.42
N LYS A 141 6.29 17.43 -12.90
CA LYS A 141 5.18 16.82 -13.64
C LYS A 141 4.93 17.53 -14.96
N THR A 142 4.20 16.90 -15.89
CA THR A 142 3.93 17.44 -17.23
C THR A 142 2.57 18.13 -17.33
N THR A 143 1.57 17.53 -16.70
CA THR A 143 0.30 18.12 -16.25
C THR A 143 0.13 17.90 -14.74
N ASP A 144 -0.93 18.44 -14.18
CA ASP A 144 -1.36 18.22 -12.80
C ASP A 144 -1.81 16.73 -12.66
N ASP A 145 -1.55 16.08 -11.52
CA ASP A 145 -1.49 14.61 -11.31
C ASP A 145 -0.71 13.77 -12.35
N THR A 146 0.50 14.22 -12.72
CA THR A 146 1.46 13.38 -13.48
C THR A 146 2.83 13.35 -12.81
N ASN A 147 2.84 13.08 -11.50
CA ASN A 147 4.08 12.88 -10.75
C ASN A 147 4.56 11.46 -11.00
N ASN A 148 5.84 11.29 -11.33
CA ASN A 148 6.41 9.96 -11.58
C ASN A 148 7.79 9.86 -10.90
N SER A 149 8.88 10.01 -11.66
CA SER A 149 10.26 9.97 -11.13
C SER A 149 10.99 11.30 -11.19
N GLN A 150 10.51 12.27 -11.97
CA GLN A 150 11.18 13.56 -12.08
C GLN A 150 10.88 14.43 -10.87
N PHE A 151 11.90 15.12 -10.38
CA PHE A 151 11.81 16.05 -9.26
C PHE A 151 12.66 17.29 -9.53
N PHE A 152 12.44 18.34 -8.74
CA PHE A 152 13.26 19.53 -8.73
C PHE A 152 13.54 20.05 -7.31
N ILE A 153 14.63 20.79 -7.18
CA ILE A 153 15.09 21.45 -5.95
C ILE A 153 14.92 22.96 -6.13
N THR A 154 14.28 23.65 -5.18
CA THR A 154 14.14 25.12 -5.22
C THR A 154 15.45 25.85 -4.95
N GLU A 155 15.65 26.97 -5.64
CA GLU A 155 16.80 27.87 -5.40
C GLU A 155 16.42 29.12 -4.59
N GLY A 156 15.31 29.04 -3.86
CA GLY A 156 14.70 30.12 -3.09
C GLY A 156 13.18 30.17 -3.27
N ALA A 157 12.52 31.12 -2.63
CA ALA A 157 11.06 31.23 -2.61
C ALA A 157 10.42 31.34 -4.01
N GLN A 158 9.71 30.30 -4.44
CA GLN A 158 8.92 30.22 -5.67
C GLN A 158 7.41 30.05 -5.38
N ARG A 159 6.80 30.94 -4.58
CA ARG A 159 5.35 31.00 -4.20
C ARG A 159 4.31 30.94 -5.35
N HIS A 160 4.74 30.74 -6.60
CA HIS A 160 3.90 30.51 -7.77
C HIS A 160 3.91 29.04 -8.25
N LEU A 161 4.64 28.16 -7.53
CA LEU A 161 4.63 26.71 -7.67
C LEU A 161 3.83 26.04 -6.54
N ASP A 162 3.44 26.80 -5.51
CA ASP A 162 2.52 26.37 -4.44
C ASP A 162 1.23 25.81 -5.06
N TYR A 163 0.78 24.66 -4.57
CA TYR A 163 -0.44 24.00 -5.06
C TYR A 163 -0.42 23.78 -6.59
N ASN A 164 0.79 23.60 -7.14
CA ASN A 164 1.08 23.31 -8.55
C ASN A 164 2.22 22.27 -8.70
N HIS A 165 2.92 21.89 -7.63
CA HIS A 165 3.96 20.85 -7.59
C HIS A 165 4.08 20.28 -6.17
N THR A 166 4.03 18.96 -6.04
CA THR A 166 4.02 18.27 -4.75
C THR A 166 5.37 18.38 -4.04
N ILE A 167 5.41 19.16 -2.96
CA ILE A 167 6.57 19.26 -2.07
C ILE A 167 6.58 18.00 -1.19
N PHE A 168 7.64 17.21 -1.26
CA PHE A 168 7.75 15.96 -0.51
C PHE A 168 9.00 15.89 0.37
N GLY A 169 9.83 16.93 0.39
CA GLY A 169 10.94 17.04 1.34
C GLY A 169 11.60 18.42 1.40
N GLN A 170 12.56 18.56 2.32
CA GLN A 170 13.36 19.76 2.53
C GLN A 170 14.83 19.39 2.75
N MET A 171 15.72 20.06 2.04
CA MET A 171 17.16 19.94 2.20
C MET A 171 17.59 20.28 3.64
N THR A 172 18.23 19.32 4.30
CA THR A 172 18.93 19.46 5.57
C THR A 172 20.40 19.82 5.30
N GLU A 173 21.10 18.98 4.52
CA GLU A 173 22.49 19.23 4.09
C GLU A 173 22.65 19.55 2.60
N GLY A 174 23.76 20.22 2.24
CA GLY A 174 24.23 20.30 0.85
C GLY A 174 23.86 21.58 0.08
N GLU A 175 23.47 22.66 0.76
CA GLU A 175 23.21 23.97 0.11
C GLU A 175 24.43 24.49 -0.70
N SER A 176 25.66 24.15 -0.28
CA SER A 176 26.90 24.43 -1.02
C SER A 176 26.97 23.67 -2.36
N VAL A 177 26.59 22.40 -2.36
CA VAL A 177 26.50 21.51 -3.53
C VAL A 177 25.42 22.02 -4.49
N ARG A 178 24.22 22.30 -3.96
CA ARG A 178 23.11 22.90 -4.70
C ARG A 178 23.49 24.25 -5.35
N ALA A 179 24.18 25.12 -4.61
CA ALA A 179 24.66 26.40 -5.12
C ALA A 179 25.74 26.23 -6.21
N ALA A 180 26.63 25.23 -6.09
CA ALA A 180 27.62 24.92 -7.12
C ALA A 180 26.97 24.40 -8.43
N ILE A 181 25.93 23.58 -8.33
CA ILE A 181 25.12 23.12 -9.48
C ILE A 181 24.42 24.32 -10.16
N SER A 182 23.90 25.27 -9.38
CA SER A 182 23.25 26.50 -9.88
C SER A 182 24.14 27.36 -10.80
N ASP A 183 25.44 27.40 -10.52
CA ASP A 183 26.44 28.18 -11.27
C ASP A 183 27.00 27.43 -12.52
N VAL A 184 26.55 26.20 -12.78
CA VAL A 184 26.95 25.43 -13.97
C VAL A 184 26.51 26.13 -15.25
N ALA A 185 27.41 26.19 -16.23
CA ALA A 185 27.14 26.85 -17.51
C ALA A 185 26.10 26.05 -18.32
N VAL A 186 24.89 26.60 -18.47
CA VAL A 186 23.79 25.99 -19.25
C VAL A 186 23.68 26.48 -20.69
N ASN A 187 23.03 25.68 -21.54
CA ASN A 187 22.64 26.04 -22.90
C ASN A 187 21.44 27.00 -22.89
N ALA A 188 21.65 28.24 -23.33
CA ALA A 188 20.67 29.33 -23.33
C ALA A 188 19.43 29.17 -24.27
N VAL A 189 19.10 27.94 -24.69
CA VAL A 189 17.88 27.61 -25.47
C VAL A 189 16.98 26.61 -24.74
N ASN A 190 17.55 25.62 -24.06
CA ASN A 190 16.82 24.56 -23.32
C ASN A 190 17.21 24.45 -21.84
N ASN A 191 18.17 25.23 -21.37
CA ASN A 191 18.68 25.27 -19.99
C ASN A 191 19.29 23.95 -19.48
N ARG A 192 19.64 23.00 -20.37
CA ARG A 192 20.47 21.84 -20.00
C ARG A 192 21.91 22.31 -19.72
N PRO A 193 22.56 21.82 -18.66
CA PRO A 193 24.01 21.95 -18.45
C PRO A 193 24.86 21.64 -19.70
N LEU A 194 26.00 22.32 -19.86
CA LEU A 194 26.96 22.08 -20.95
C LEU A 194 28.00 20.99 -20.62
N VAL A 195 28.07 20.61 -19.36
CA VAL A 195 28.67 19.37 -18.83
C VAL A 195 27.51 18.72 -18.09
N ASP A 196 27.23 17.44 -18.35
CA ASP A 196 26.15 16.76 -17.65
C ASP A 196 26.50 16.62 -16.16
N VAL A 197 25.50 16.79 -15.29
CA VAL A 197 25.64 16.72 -13.83
C VAL A 197 24.92 15.46 -13.40
N VAL A 198 25.68 14.44 -13.01
CA VAL A 198 25.21 13.06 -12.81
C VAL A 198 24.88 12.83 -11.35
N VAL A 199 23.76 12.15 -11.08
CA VAL A 199 23.46 11.52 -9.79
C VAL A 199 24.05 10.12 -9.84
N ASN A 200 25.04 9.84 -9.00
CA ASN A 200 25.73 8.56 -8.97
C ASN A 200 24.88 7.49 -8.27
N SER A 201 24.31 7.84 -7.11
CA SER A 201 23.40 7.01 -6.34
C SER A 201 22.44 7.88 -5.52
N VAL A 202 21.30 7.30 -5.13
CA VAL A 202 20.38 7.88 -4.14
C VAL A 202 20.17 6.85 -3.04
N GLU A 203 20.57 7.21 -1.82
CA GLU A 203 20.46 6.40 -0.62
C GLU A 203 19.21 6.81 0.18
N VAL A 204 18.54 5.84 0.81
CA VAL A 204 17.40 6.04 1.72
C VAL A 204 17.82 5.58 3.11
N PHE A 205 17.58 6.41 4.12
CA PHE A 205 17.95 6.16 5.51
C PHE A 205 16.98 6.90 6.45
N VAL A 206 17.20 6.85 7.77
CA VAL A 206 16.52 7.72 8.75
C VAL A 206 17.54 8.73 9.28
N ASP A 207 17.22 10.02 9.21
CA ASP A 207 18.10 11.11 9.64
C ASP A 207 17.86 11.38 11.12
N ASN A 208 18.80 10.92 11.93
CA ASN A 208 18.81 11.04 13.39
C ASN A 208 19.48 12.34 13.88
N GLU A 209 20.29 12.96 13.01
CA GLU A 209 21.09 14.18 13.25
C GLU A 209 20.22 15.44 13.06
N ASN A 210 19.46 15.50 11.96
CA ASN A 210 18.77 16.70 11.51
C ASN A 210 17.25 16.64 11.75
N GLY A 211 16.58 17.79 11.62
CA GLY A 211 15.12 17.82 11.52
C GLY A 211 14.58 19.16 11.05
N VAL A 212 13.34 19.21 10.53
CA VAL A 212 12.77 20.42 9.92
C VAL A 212 11.76 21.11 10.84
N LEU A 213 12.13 22.28 11.35
CA LEU A 213 11.24 23.15 12.11
C LEU A 213 10.26 23.88 11.18
N MET A 214 8.97 23.58 11.32
CA MET A 214 7.87 24.35 10.76
C MET A 214 7.43 25.48 11.70
N LEU A 215 7.40 26.72 11.17
CA LEU A 215 6.86 27.90 11.83
C LEU A 215 5.59 28.41 11.13
N LYS A 216 4.44 28.35 11.79
CA LYS A 216 3.13 28.69 11.22
C LYS A 216 2.37 29.73 12.05
N ALA A 217 2.10 30.89 11.47
CA ALA A 217 1.23 31.92 12.06
C ALA A 217 -0.07 32.05 11.24
N PRO A 218 -1.23 32.33 11.88
CA PRO A 218 -2.51 32.52 11.17
C PRO A 218 -2.46 33.65 10.14
N GLU A 219 -3.25 33.55 9.06
CA GLU A 219 -3.38 34.65 8.10
C GLU A 219 -3.98 35.92 8.74
N GLY A 220 -3.59 37.08 8.20
CA GLY A 220 -3.90 38.40 8.74
C GLY A 220 -3.20 38.74 10.07
N PHE A 221 -2.54 37.77 10.74
CA PHE A 221 -1.72 38.05 11.92
C PHE A 221 -0.49 38.89 11.56
N SER A 222 -0.06 39.74 12.49
CA SER A 222 1.09 40.61 12.28
C SER A 222 1.74 41.05 13.58
N THR A 223 3.07 40.99 13.59
CA THR A 223 3.93 41.56 14.63
C THR A 223 4.23 43.06 14.41
N GLU A 224 3.79 43.66 13.29
CA GLU A 224 4.04 45.08 13.00
C GLU A 224 3.28 46.00 13.96
N THR A 225 3.99 46.92 14.61
CA THR A 225 3.32 47.87 15.54
C THR A 225 2.43 48.91 14.83
N SER A 226 2.54 49.01 13.50
CA SER A 226 1.63 49.68 12.56
C SER A 226 2.00 49.27 11.13
N PRO A 227 1.05 49.15 10.18
CA PRO A 227 1.36 48.72 8.81
C PRO A 227 2.46 49.53 8.12
N GLY A 228 3.55 48.87 7.73
CA GLY A 228 4.74 49.47 7.11
C GLY A 228 5.66 50.19 8.11
N SER A 229 5.84 49.63 9.31
CA SER A 229 6.73 50.14 10.35
C SER A 229 8.11 49.47 10.32
N ASP A 230 9.20 50.23 10.44
CA ASP A 230 10.55 49.70 10.72
C ASP A 230 10.72 49.23 12.20
N VAL A 231 9.61 49.02 12.92
CA VAL A 231 9.56 48.67 14.34
C VAL A 231 8.45 47.64 14.54
N ASP A 232 8.88 46.38 14.62
CA ASP A 232 8.06 45.20 14.85
C ASP A 232 8.18 44.75 16.31
N ASN A 233 7.23 43.95 16.78
CA ASN A 233 7.27 43.27 18.07
C ASN A 233 7.40 41.76 17.82
N PRO A 234 8.60 41.26 17.52
CA PRO A 234 8.81 39.86 17.15
C PRO A 234 8.42 38.91 18.29
N ILE A 235 8.16 37.66 17.89
CA ILE A 235 7.90 36.52 18.76
C ILE A 235 9.23 35.82 19.02
N THR A 236 9.44 35.32 20.24
CA THR A 236 10.61 34.51 20.57
C THR A 236 10.28 33.04 20.35
N VAL A 237 11.02 32.38 19.47
CA VAL A 237 11.04 30.92 19.38
C VAL A 237 12.27 30.41 20.11
N THR A 238 12.08 29.34 20.88
CA THR A 238 13.11 28.58 21.58
C THR A 238 13.10 27.18 20.98
N VAL A 239 14.25 26.74 20.48
CA VAL A 239 14.47 25.36 20.02
C VAL A 239 15.48 24.73 20.97
N THR A 240 15.10 23.60 21.54
CA THR A 240 15.95 22.77 22.38
C THR A 240 16.18 21.46 21.65
N VAL A 241 17.44 21.10 21.39
CA VAL A 241 17.80 19.74 20.96
C VAL A 241 18.18 18.95 22.21
N THR A 242 17.87 17.65 22.22
CA THR A 242 18.12 16.75 23.36
C THR A 242 18.66 15.43 22.83
N ASP A 243 19.86 15.03 23.27
CA ASP A 243 20.41 13.69 23.03
C ASP A 243 19.67 12.61 23.86
N THR A 244 20.03 11.34 23.69
CA THR A 244 19.33 10.23 24.39
C THR A 244 19.71 10.10 25.86
N ASP A 245 20.91 10.56 26.26
CA ASP A 245 21.38 10.58 27.66
C ASP A 245 20.79 11.78 28.46
N GLY A 246 20.20 12.75 27.75
CA GLY A 246 19.42 13.87 28.26
C GLY A 246 20.22 15.16 28.52
N ASN A 247 21.28 15.45 27.77
CA ASN A 247 21.82 16.81 27.71
C ASN A 247 20.97 17.68 26.75
N GLU A 248 20.91 18.99 27.02
CA GLU A 248 20.08 19.95 26.29
C GLU A 248 20.97 21.09 25.77
N ASP A 249 21.03 21.33 24.46
CA ASP A 249 21.43 22.62 23.90
C ASP A 249 20.18 23.40 23.45
N THR A 250 20.23 24.74 23.45
CA THR A 250 19.05 25.56 23.24
C THR A 250 19.35 26.91 22.57
N GLN A 251 18.88 27.05 21.33
CA GLN A 251 18.91 28.30 20.59
C GLN A 251 17.63 29.10 20.79
N THR A 252 17.75 30.43 20.73
CA THR A 252 16.60 31.34 20.71
C THR A 252 16.73 32.38 19.62
N PHE A 253 15.74 32.48 18.75
CA PHE A 253 15.69 33.44 17.65
C PHE A 253 14.38 34.23 17.64
N GLN A 254 14.31 35.25 16.78
CA GLN A 254 13.21 36.19 16.71
C GLN A 254 12.46 36.03 15.39
N VAL A 255 11.16 35.74 15.48
CA VAL A 255 10.25 35.57 14.35
C VAL A 255 9.45 36.85 14.16
N THR A 256 9.58 37.45 12.98
CA THR A 256 8.77 38.62 12.58
C THR A 256 7.68 38.17 11.62
N VAL A 257 6.41 38.14 12.07
CA VAL A 257 5.27 37.88 11.19
C VAL A 257 4.80 39.17 10.53
N ARG A 258 4.77 39.21 9.20
CA ARG A 258 4.02 40.21 8.41
C ARG A 258 2.74 39.58 7.87
N PRO A 259 1.66 40.33 7.60
CA PRO A 259 0.51 39.75 6.92
C PRO A 259 0.91 39.41 5.47
N ASP A 260 0.48 38.26 4.95
CA ASP A 260 0.60 38.03 3.50
C ASP A 260 -0.27 39.07 2.75
N GLN A 261 0.09 39.33 1.50
CA GLN A 261 -0.66 40.13 0.53
C GLN A 261 -1.04 39.29 -0.71
N ILE A 262 -0.60 38.03 -0.75
CA ILE A 262 -1.06 36.97 -1.63
C ILE A 262 -2.14 36.20 -0.84
N ASN A 263 -3.32 36.04 -1.43
CA ASN A 263 -4.29 35.05 -0.95
C ASN A 263 -3.80 33.70 -1.47
N SER A 264 -3.72 32.68 -0.63
CA SER A 264 -3.65 31.31 -1.11
C SER A 264 -4.95 30.99 -1.86
N ASN A 265 -4.92 29.91 -2.63
CA ASN A 265 -6.14 29.31 -3.13
C ASN A 265 -6.43 28.04 -2.30
N PRO A 266 -7.71 27.68 -2.08
CA PRO A 266 -8.05 26.43 -1.41
C PRO A 266 -7.74 25.23 -2.32
N PHE A 267 -7.12 24.21 -1.75
CA PHE A 267 -6.76 22.93 -2.40
C PHE A 267 -7.40 21.77 -1.60
N LEU A 268 -7.37 20.52 -2.08
CA LEU A 268 -7.98 19.35 -1.45
C LEU A 268 -7.11 18.72 -0.37
N GLU A 269 -7.76 18.18 0.66
CA GLU A 269 -7.12 17.27 1.60
C GLU A 269 -6.92 15.89 0.93
N ASP A 270 -5.77 15.25 1.17
CA ASP A 270 -5.42 13.93 0.61
C ASP A 270 -6.55 12.91 0.85
N ILE A 271 -6.96 12.23 -0.22
CA ILE A 271 -8.02 11.22 -0.17
C ILE A 271 -7.37 9.83 -0.12
N PRO A 272 -7.66 8.98 0.89
CA PRO A 272 -7.07 7.66 0.99
C PRO A 272 -7.57 6.73 -0.14
N ALA A 273 -6.76 5.74 -0.50
CA ALA A 273 -7.23 4.62 -1.30
C ALA A 273 -8.37 3.90 -0.55
N ILE A 274 -9.49 3.67 -1.22
CA ILE A 274 -10.70 3.13 -0.59
C ILE A 274 -10.82 1.64 -0.91
N GLN A 275 -11.25 0.85 0.07
CA GLN A 275 -11.34 -0.60 -0.01
C GLN A 275 -12.68 -1.10 0.49
N THR A 276 -13.14 -2.16 -0.15
CA THR A 276 -14.51 -2.64 -0.03
C THR A 276 -14.65 -4.10 -0.52
N LEU A 277 -15.86 -4.50 -0.91
CA LEU A 277 -16.15 -5.69 -1.69
C LEU A 277 -16.32 -5.27 -3.16
N ALA A 278 -17.38 -5.57 -3.93
CA ALA A 278 -17.47 -5.14 -5.34
C ALA A 278 -18.88 -4.92 -6.07
N ASP A 279 -19.73 -3.81 -6.00
CA ASP A 279 -21.31 -3.56 -5.92
C ASP A 279 -22.36 -3.24 -4.59
N THR A 280 -22.40 -2.63 -3.29
CA THR A 280 -21.86 -1.80 -2.05
C THR A 280 -21.59 -0.20 -1.85
N GLU A 281 -22.43 0.75 -1.37
CA GLU A 281 -22.28 2.20 -1.78
C GLU A 281 -21.49 3.37 -1.03
N ILE A 282 -20.20 3.39 -0.58
CA ILE A 282 -19.52 4.62 0.03
C ILE A 282 -19.56 6.05 -0.60
N THR A 283 -20.09 6.99 0.18
CA THR A 283 -19.85 8.44 0.07
C THR A 283 -18.60 8.87 0.86
N TYR A 284 -17.85 9.83 0.31
CA TYR A 284 -16.65 10.40 0.95
C TYR A 284 -16.81 11.92 1.17
N GLN A 285 -16.43 12.43 2.35
CA GLN A 285 -16.56 13.86 2.67
C GLN A 285 -15.24 14.59 2.41
N LEU A 286 -15.12 15.25 1.26
CA LEU A 286 -13.96 16.08 0.94
C LEU A 286 -13.82 17.25 1.90
N SER A 287 -12.57 17.54 2.21
CA SER A 287 -12.14 18.76 2.89
C SER A 287 -11.32 19.57 1.90
N ALA A 288 -11.54 20.88 1.87
CA ALA A 288 -10.67 21.80 1.15
C ALA A 288 -9.82 22.52 2.20
N ILE A 289 -8.52 22.25 2.19
CA ILE A 289 -7.60 22.94 3.09
C ILE A 289 -7.26 24.31 2.51
N ASP A 290 -7.32 25.31 3.37
CA ASP A 290 -7.03 26.69 3.06
C ASP A 290 -6.23 27.27 4.23
N ALA A 291 -5.05 27.82 3.95
CA ALA A 291 -4.21 28.47 4.96
C ALA A 291 -4.89 29.70 5.60
N GLU A 292 -5.90 30.26 4.93
CA GLU A 292 -6.74 31.35 5.39
C GLU A 292 -8.09 30.91 6.02
N GLY A 293 -8.43 29.61 5.96
CA GLY A 293 -9.65 29.04 6.55
C GLY A 293 -10.96 29.66 6.05
N HIS A 294 -11.02 30.11 4.79
CA HIS A 294 -12.16 30.78 4.19
C HIS A 294 -13.18 29.79 3.61
N THR A 295 -14.46 29.99 3.92
CA THR A 295 -15.59 29.15 3.46
C THR A 295 -16.00 29.41 1.99
N ASN A 296 -15.04 29.60 1.08
CA ASN A 296 -15.25 30.03 -0.30
C ASN A 296 -14.70 29.04 -1.36
N ALA A 297 -14.14 27.90 -0.93
CA ALA A 297 -13.80 26.80 -1.84
C ALA A 297 -15.04 26.32 -2.61
N LEU A 298 -14.85 26.06 -3.90
CA LEU A 298 -15.81 25.41 -4.77
C LEU A 298 -15.25 24.04 -5.15
N PHE A 299 -15.82 22.99 -4.58
CA PHE A 299 -15.51 21.62 -5.00
C PHE A 299 -16.14 21.34 -6.38
N LEU A 300 -15.53 20.49 -7.19
CA LEU A 300 -15.91 20.30 -8.58
C LEU A 300 -15.66 18.83 -8.98
N ASP A 301 -16.67 18.18 -9.53
CA ASP A 301 -16.53 16.94 -10.30
C ASP A 301 -16.12 17.24 -11.76
N GLU A 302 -15.64 16.24 -12.50
CA GLU A 302 -15.25 16.39 -13.91
C GLU A 302 -16.35 17.06 -14.76
N ASN A 303 -17.61 16.77 -14.47
CA ASN A 303 -18.76 17.31 -15.18
C ASN A 303 -18.89 18.83 -14.99
N LEU A 304 -18.61 19.35 -13.80
CA LEU A 304 -18.52 20.78 -13.51
C LEU A 304 -17.25 21.43 -14.12
N LEU A 305 -16.12 20.71 -14.19
CA LEU A 305 -14.90 21.20 -14.87
C LEU A 305 -15.12 21.36 -16.38
N VAL A 306 -15.70 20.33 -17.00
CA VAL A 306 -16.17 20.28 -18.39
C VAL A 306 -17.13 21.43 -18.68
N ALA A 307 -18.17 21.60 -17.86
CA ALA A 307 -19.20 22.63 -18.05
C ALA A 307 -18.65 24.08 -17.99
N ASN A 308 -17.53 24.31 -17.30
CA ASN A 308 -16.91 25.63 -17.17
C ASN A 308 -15.80 25.90 -18.21
N ASN A 309 -15.47 24.94 -19.09
CA ASN A 309 -14.36 24.98 -20.06
C ASN A 309 -12.97 24.89 -19.40
N GLN A 310 -12.82 24.10 -18.33
CA GLN A 310 -11.53 23.87 -17.66
C GLN A 310 -10.91 22.49 -18.01
N GLN A 311 -11.38 21.86 -19.10
CA GLN A 311 -10.89 20.57 -19.62
C GLN A 311 -9.41 20.52 -20.04
N ASN A 312 -8.72 21.66 -20.09
CA ASN A 312 -7.27 21.68 -20.33
C ASN A 312 -6.48 21.51 -19.02
N ASP A 313 -7.17 21.71 -17.90
CA ASP A 313 -6.66 21.89 -16.54
C ASP A 313 -7.20 20.71 -15.69
N MET A 314 -7.10 19.50 -16.24
CA MET A 314 -7.61 18.20 -15.74
C MET A 314 -6.56 17.11 -16.07
N PRO A 315 -6.53 15.98 -15.32
CA PRO A 315 -5.41 15.04 -15.35
C PRO A 315 -5.29 14.31 -16.67
N ARG A 316 -4.11 13.72 -16.93
CA ARG A 316 -3.83 13.03 -18.20
C ARG A 316 -3.05 11.75 -18.02
N ASP A 317 -3.41 10.77 -18.83
CA ASP A 317 -2.72 9.48 -18.89
C ASP A 317 -1.38 9.58 -19.65
N GLU A 318 -0.63 8.48 -19.66
CA GLU A 318 0.61 8.32 -20.44
C GLU A 318 0.45 8.62 -21.96
N ASN A 319 -0.79 8.66 -22.47
CA ASN A 319 -1.15 8.97 -23.85
C ASN A 319 -1.67 10.41 -24.05
N ASN A 320 -1.58 11.27 -23.03
CA ASN A 320 -2.10 12.65 -23.00
C ASN A 320 -3.62 12.75 -23.27
N GLN A 321 -4.38 11.66 -23.14
CA GLN A 321 -5.84 11.72 -23.01
C GLN A 321 -6.20 12.30 -21.65
N LEU A 322 -7.46 12.65 -21.42
CA LEU A 322 -7.87 13.01 -20.06
C LEU A 322 -8.01 11.73 -19.24
N ILE A 323 -7.41 11.70 -18.05
CA ILE A 323 -7.96 10.83 -17.01
C ILE A 323 -9.32 11.46 -16.70
N LEU A 324 -10.33 10.72 -17.09
CA LEU A 324 -11.69 10.85 -16.62
C LEU A 324 -11.93 9.63 -15.76
N SER A 325 -12.99 9.64 -14.98
CA SER A 325 -13.57 8.36 -14.65
C SER A 325 -13.89 7.59 -15.94
N PRO A 326 -13.88 6.25 -15.96
CA PRO A 326 -14.88 5.52 -16.71
C PRO A 326 -16.22 6.29 -16.70
N ALA A 327 -16.87 6.40 -17.86
CA ALA A 327 -18.16 7.09 -17.96
C ALA A 327 -19.28 6.28 -17.29
N GLU A 328 -18.97 5.01 -17.15
CA GLU A 328 -19.46 4.05 -16.18
C GLU A 328 -19.35 4.67 -14.79
N LEU A 329 -18.12 4.97 -14.32
CA LEU A 329 -17.69 5.53 -13.04
C LEU A 329 -18.13 7.00 -12.86
N ASN A 330 -19.39 7.35 -13.14
CA ASN A 330 -19.91 8.68 -12.85
C ASN A 330 -19.58 9.06 -11.38
N TYR A 331 -19.37 10.32 -11.04
CA TYR A 331 -19.37 10.74 -9.64
C TYR A 331 -19.84 12.18 -9.57
N SER A 332 -20.38 12.58 -8.42
CA SER A 332 -20.87 13.93 -8.22
C SER A 332 -20.32 14.51 -6.94
N ILE A 333 -19.95 15.79 -7.00
CA ILE A 333 -19.38 16.49 -5.86
C ILE A 333 -20.24 17.71 -5.55
N ASN A 334 -20.73 17.79 -4.31
CA ASN A 334 -21.51 18.95 -3.88
C ASN A 334 -20.60 20.17 -3.77
N ALA A 335 -20.64 21.01 -4.80
CA ALA A 335 -19.75 22.16 -4.99
C ALA A 335 -19.74 23.24 -3.89
N THR A 336 -20.50 23.09 -2.81
CA THR A 336 -20.45 23.98 -1.62
C THR A 336 -20.35 23.21 -0.30
N SER A 337 -20.42 21.87 -0.28
CA SER A 337 -20.23 21.06 0.93
C SER A 337 -19.17 19.97 0.82
N GLY A 338 -18.55 19.75 -0.34
CA GLY A 338 -17.47 18.77 -0.52
C GLY A 338 -17.89 17.30 -0.40
N LEU A 339 -19.18 16.99 -0.24
CA LEU A 339 -19.59 15.58 -0.23
C LEU A 339 -19.42 15.01 -1.64
N ALA A 340 -18.56 14.01 -1.76
CA ALA A 340 -18.36 13.17 -2.92
C ALA A 340 -19.20 11.90 -2.79
N THR A 341 -19.61 11.38 -3.94
CA THR A 341 -20.79 10.51 -4.08
C THR A 341 -20.61 9.74 -5.40
N ILE A 342 -20.47 8.42 -5.32
CA ILE A 342 -19.43 7.74 -6.08
C ILE A 342 -19.75 6.34 -6.65
N THR A 343 -20.96 5.74 -6.68
CA THR A 343 -21.15 4.26 -6.90
C THR A 343 -20.47 3.61 -8.08
N PRO A 344 -19.36 2.90 -7.91
CA PRO A 344 -19.34 1.54 -8.38
C PRO A 344 -20.52 1.04 -9.24
N VAL A 345 -20.24 0.64 -10.51
CA VAL A 345 -21.10 -0.02 -11.52
C VAL A 345 -20.55 -1.33 -12.25
N ASN A 346 -21.43 -2.25 -12.70
CA ASN A 346 -21.36 -3.74 -12.52
C ASN A 346 -20.37 -4.68 -13.29
N GLY A 347 -19.09 -4.68 -12.91
CA GLY A 347 -18.10 -5.77 -13.13
C GLY A 347 -16.62 -5.67 -12.55
N LEU A 348 -16.17 -4.56 -11.97
CA LEU A 348 -14.89 -4.20 -11.31
C LEU A 348 -14.22 -5.14 -10.28
N THR A 349 -13.45 -6.17 -10.63
CA THR A 349 -12.34 -6.57 -9.74
C THR A 349 -11.11 -5.72 -10.03
N GLY A 350 -10.40 -5.26 -9.00
CA GLY A 350 -9.19 -4.46 -9.12
C GLY A 350 -9.38 -3.01 -8.69
N THR A 351 -8.62 -2.09 -9.30
CA THR A 351 -8.41 -0.73 -8.77
C THR A 351 -8.39 0.37 -9.84
N HIS A 352 -9.23 1.41 -9.70
CA HIS A 352 -9.53 2.39 -10.75
C HIS A 352 -9.73 3.85 -10.25
N PRO A 353 -9.69 4.90 -11.11
CA PRO A 353 -9.44 6.30 -10.73
C PRO A 353 -10.58 7.33 -10.96
N ILE A 354 -10.87 8.22 -9.98
CA ILE A 354 -11.77 9.41 -10.13
C ILE A 354 -11.10 10.76 -9.89
N VAL A 355 -11.52 11.79 -10.65
CA VAL A 355 -10.92 13.15 -10.58
C VAL A 355 -11.70 14.10 -9.65
N MET A 356 -11.33 14.16 -8.38
CA MET A 356 -11.96 15.08 -7.42
C MET A 356 -11.23 16.43 -7.45
N SER A 357 -11.94 17.56 -7.62
CA SER A 357 -11.29 18.89 -7.76
C SER A 357 -11.82 19.96 -6.79
N THR A 358 -11.04 21.02 -6.59
CA THR A 358 -11.46 22.25 -5.92
C THR A 358 -10.95 23.50 -6.63
N GLY A 359 -11.58 24.63 -6.33
CA GLY A 359 -11.20 25.91 -6.91
C GLY A 359 -11.88 27.14 -6.32
N ILE A 360 -11.70 28.26 -7.02
CA ILE A 360 -12.30 29.55 -6.70
C ILE A 360 -13.31 29.98 -7.77
N PHE A 361 -14.01 31.09 -7.52
CA PHE A 361 -15.08 31.59 -8.38
C PHE A 361 -14.55 31.99 -9.78
N LEU A 362 -14.55 31.03 -10.72
CA LEU A 362 -14.01 31.05 -12.10
C LEU A 362 -12.54 30.57 -12.27
N GLY A 363 -12.06 29.59 -11.49
CA GLY A 363 -10.82 28.86 -11.78
C GLY A 363 -10.63 27.59 -10.93
N ILE A 364 -10.17 26.49 -11.54
CA ILE A 364 -9.59 25.34 -10.81
C ILE A 364 -8.35 25.81 -10.05
N VAL A 365 -8.06 25.13 -8.94
CA VAL A 365 -6.84 25.30 -8.16
C VAL A 365 -6.07 23.99 -8.07
N ASP A 366 -6.78 22.87 -7.91
CA ASP A 366 -6.23 21.58 -7.53
C ASP A 366 -7.21 20.44 -7.85
N TYR A 367 -6.70 19.21 -7.99
CA TYR A 367 -7.47 17.97 -8.03
C TYR A 367 -6.63 16.75 -7.62
N GLN A 368 -7.27 15.60 -7.42
CA GLN A 368 -6.67 14.30 -7.08
C GLN A 368 -7.36 13.16 -7.86
N VAL A 369 -6.69 12.03 -8.06
CA VAL A 369 -7.12 10.84 -8.81
C VAL A 369 -7.25 9.60 -7.88
N VAL A 370 -8.41 9.42 -7.27
CA VAL A 370 -8.60 8.48 -6.13
C VAL A 370 -8.79 7.01 -6.56
N PRO A 371 -8.07 6.02 -5.97
CA PRO A 371 -8.18 4.58 -6.26
C PRO A 371 -9.07 3.76 -5.28
N ILE A 372 -9.69 2.67 -5.76
CA ILE A 372 -10.86 1.94 -5.17
C ILE A 372 -10.75 0.37 -5.30
N THR A 373 -10.81 -0.52 -4.26
CA THR A 373 -10.34 -1.99 -4.28
C THR A 373 -11.06 -3.06 -3.33
N ILE A 374 -10.81 -4.42 -3.35
CA ILE A 374 -11.82 -5.58 -3.14
C ILE A 374 -11.40 -6.95 -2.41
N VAL A 375 -12.29 -7.86 -1.83
CA VAL A 375 -11.96 -9.17 -1.05
C VAL A 375 -12.96 -10.45 -0.97
N GLY A 376 -12.79 -11.52 -0.07
CA GLY A 376 -13.46 -12.92 -0.06
C GLY A 376 -13.70 -13.83 1.27
N SER A 377 -13.92 -15.21 1.26
CA SER A 377 -14.63 -16.10 2.32
C SER A 377 -14.15 -17.59 2.77
N ALA A 378 -14.94 -18.48 3.52
CA ALA A 378 -14.51 -19.75 4.30
C ALA A 378 -15.52 -20.99 4.63
N SER A 379 -15.16 -22.11 5.40
CA SER A 379 -15.99 -23.40 5.70
C SER A 379 -15.71 -24.34 6.99
N GLU A 380 -16.43 -25.50 7.32
CA GLU A 380 -16.90 -26.23 8.63
C GLU A 380 -16.12 -27.36 9.49
N LEU A 381 -16.59 -27.79 10.73
CA LEU A 381 -16.14 -28.94 11.64
C LEU A 381 -17.22 -29.61 12.65
N THR A 382 -17.05 -30.89 13.12
CA THR A 382 -18.04 -31.67 13.98
C THR A 382 -17.51 -32.75 15.01
N VAL A 383 -18.21 -33.03 16.15
CA VAL A 383 -17.94 -34.00 17.28
C VAL A 383 -19.23 -34.72 17.86
N SER A 384 -19.11 -35.87 18.57
CA SER A 384 -20.25 -36.62 19.18
C SER A 384 -19.91 -37.53 20.39
N ALA A 385 -20.76 -37.56 21.44
CA ALA A 385 -20.61 -38.47 22.60
C ALA A 385 -20.89 -39.95 22.28
N ALA A 386 -21.70 -40.24 21.26
CA ALA A 386 -22.08 -41.62 20.91
C ALA A 386 -20.94 -42.42 20.25
N ASP A 387 -19.96 -41.74 19.66
CA ASP A 387 -18.79 -42.33 18.97
C ASP A 387 -17.50 -42.28 19.83
N ALA A 388 -17.62 -41.99 21.13
CA ALA A 388 -16.53 -42.03 22.11
C ALA A 388 -16.05 -43.46 22.42
N LEU A 389 -15.50 -44.13 21.40
CA LEU A 389 -14.60 -45.26 21.58
C LEU A 389 -13.53 -44.84 22.59
N PHE A 390 -13.45 -45.60 23.70
CA PHE A 390 -12.55 -45.37 24.85
C PHE A 390 -13.05 -44.44 25.99
N THR A 391 -14.29 -44.55 26.47
CA THR A 391 -14.54 -45.03 27.86
C THR A 391 -16.03 -45.27 28.18
N ASN A 392 -16.32 -46.14 29.15
CA ASN A 392 -17.68 -46.35 29.66
C ASN A 392 -18.05 -45.28 30.73
N GLN A 393 -18.36 -44.05 30.33
CA GLN A 393 -18.88 -43.01 31.26
C GLN A 393 -20.20 -42.38 30.76
N ALA A 394 -20.28 -41.98 29.49
CA ALA A 394 -21.42 -41.29 28.84
C ALA A 394 -22.78 -42.04 28.70
N ASP A 395 -23.07 -43.04 29.55
CA ASP A 395 -24.35 -43.77 29.66
C ASP A 395 -24.39 -44.58 31.00
N ASP A 396 -23.96 -43.97 32.12
CA ASP A 396 -23.83 -44.65 33.43
C ASP A 396 -24.85 -44.21 34.52
N GLY A 397 -25.66 -43.17 34.25
CA GLY A 397 -26.65 -42.62 35.17
C GLY A 397 -26.15 -41.43 35.98
N VAL A 398 -25.13 -40.72 35.49
CA VAL A 398 -24.43 -39.60 36.14
C VAL A 398 -24.00 -38.58 35.08
N ALA A 399 -24.14 -37.29 35.38
CA ALA A 399 -23.77 -36.17 34.50
C ALA A 399 -22.28 -36.17 34.11
N ASP A 400 -22.01 -35.96 32.82
CA ASP A 400 -20.66 -35.76 32.26
C ASP A 400 -20.34 -34.27 32.02
N THR A 401 -19.07 -33.95 31.72
CA THR A 401 -18.63 -32.59 31.36
C THR A 401 -17.73 -32.59 30.13
N PHE A 402 -18.13 -31.81 29.13
CA PHE A 402 -17.41 -31.59 27.87
C PHE A 402 -16.79 -30.18 27.89
N THR A 403 -15.56 -30.02 27.37
CA THR A 403 -14.85 -28.74 27.35
C THR A 403 -14.20 -28.46 25.99
N VAL A 404 -14.36 -27.25 25.45
CA VAL A 404 -13.69 -26.79 24.21
C VAL A 404 -13.06 -25.42 24.46
N GLY A 405 -11.86 -25.15 23.92
CA GLY A 405 -11.16 -23.87 24.07
C GLY A 405 -9.99 -23.67 23.11
N GLN A 406 -9.44 -22.45 23.07
CA GLN A 406 -8.33 -22.05 22.19
C GLN A 406 -6.95 -22.20 22.88
N VAL A 407 -5.93 -22.61 22.12
CA VAL A 407 -4.51 -22.61 22.55
C VAL A 407 -3.62 -22.16 21.37
N GLY A 408 -3.36 -20.85 21.27
CA GLY A 408 -2.74 -20.28 20.05
C GLY A 408 -3.70 -20.31 18.87
N ASP A 409 -3.22 -20.55 17.65
CA ASP A 409 -4.07 -20.58 16.44
C ASP A 409 -4.80 -21.91 16.22
N VAL A 410 -4.90 -22.74 17.27
CA VAL A 410 -5.60 -24.03 17.25
C VAL A 410 -6.63 -24.19 18.38
N ILE A 411 -7.64 -25.00 18.08
CA ILE A 411 -8.78 -25.38 18.92
C ILE A 411 -8.49 -26.72 19.58
N GLU A 412 -8.62 -26.86 20.91
CA GLU A 412 -8.59 -28.16 21.60
C GLU A 412 -9.97 -28.56 22.16
N THR A 413 -10.27 -29.86 22.14
CA THR A 413 -11.50 -30.45 22.74
C THR A 413 -11.15 -31.52 23.77
N LEU A 414 -11.86 -31.50 24.91
CA LEU A 414 -11.70 -32.40 26.05
C LEU A 414 -13.04 -32.98 26.52
N VAL A 415 -13.00 -34.16 27.15
CA VAL A 415 -14.11 -34.76 27.91
C VAL A 415 -13.60 -35.21 29.28
N ASN A 416 -14.22 -34.74 30.36
CA ASN A 416 -13.82 -35.01 31.76
C ASN A 416 -12.29 -34.91 31.99
N ASP A 417 -11.71 -33.76 31.62
CA ASP A 417 -10.28 -33.44 31.68
C ASP A 417 -9.34 -34.31 30.81
N VAL A 418 -9.83 -34.92 29.72
CA VAL A 418 -9.02 -35.70 28.75
C VAL A 418 -9.18 -35.20 27.32
N VAL A 419 -8.07 -34.81 26.68
CA VAL A 419 -8.00 -34.26 25.29
C VAL A 419 -8.35 -35.31 24.22
N VAL A 420 -9.06 -34.88 23.16
CA VAL A 420 -9.58 -35.75 22.09
C VAL A 420 -9.36 -35.25 20.64
N SER A 421 -9.21 -33.94 20.37
CA SER A 421 -8.98 -33.41 19.00
C SER A 421 -8.31 -32.02 18.99
N VAL A 422 -7.64 -31.66 17.88
CA VAL A 422 -6.96 -30.36 17.64
C VAL A 422 -7.11 -29.89 16.17
N THR A 423 -7.48 -28.62 15.89
CA THR A 423 -7.72 -28.07 14.51
C THR A 423 -7.36 -26.57 14.39
N HIS A 424 -7.09 -26.03 13.18
CA HIS A 424 -6.68 -24.62 12.91
C HIS A 424 -7.85 -23.63 12.73
N ARG A 425 -7.60 -22.31 12.87
CA ARG A 425 -8.65 -21.31 13.17
C ARG A 425 -9.40 -20.66 11.98
N LEU A 426 -8.72 -20.19 10.93
CA LEU A 426 -9.34 -19.52 9.76
C LEU A 426 -10.14 -20.48 8.86
N SER A 427 -9.91 -21.78 9.01
CA SER A 427 -10.41 -22.83 8.10
C SER A 427 -11.63 -23.58 8.67
N VAL A 428 -12.34 -22.99 9.64
CA VAL A 428 -13.46 -23.64 10.36
C VAL A 428 -14.64 -22.67 10.55
N SER A 429 -15.81 -23.05 10.03
CA SER A 429 -17.08 -22.30 10.03
C SER A 429 -18.19 -23.01 10.84
N GLY A 430 -17.83 -23.69 11.93
CA GLY A 430 -18.79 -24.30 12.87
C GLY A 430 -18.22 -25.47 13.67
N ILE A 431 -18.88 -25.83 14.78
CA ILE A 431 -18.57 -26.97 15.66
C ILE A 431 -19.87 -27.64 16.14
N THR A 432 -20.20 -28.84 15.67
CA THR A 432 -21.34 -29.61 16.22
C THR A 432 -20.93 -30.55 17.37
N ILE A 433 -21.76 -30.66 18.42
CA ILE A 433 -21.60 -31.54 19.60
C ILE A 433 -22.94 -32.24 19.92
N ASN A 434 -22.90 -33.53 20.26
CA ASN A 434 -24.09 -34.35 20.53
C ASN A 434 -23.99 -35.05 21.90
N GLY A 435 -24.98 -34.85 22.78
CA GLY A 435 -25.03 -35.33 24.17
C GLY A 435 -25.83 -36.63 24.41
N SER A 436 -26.04 -36.97 25.69
CA SER A 436 -26.56 -38.27 26.16
C SER A 436 -28.06 -38.26 26.47
N THR A 437 -28.52 -39.06 27.45
CA THR A 437 -29.90 -39.05 27.99
C THR A 437 -29.98 -38.83 29.51
N ASP A 438 -28.85 -38.54 30.16
CA ASP A 438 -28.77 -38.07 31.56
C ASP A 438 -28.64 -36.53 31.57
N ASP A 439 -28.74 -35.88 32.74
CA ASP A 439 -28.66 -34.40 32.85
C ASP A 439 -27.20 -33.92 32.58
N ASP A 440 -26.89 -33.45 31.36
CA ASP A 440 -25.52 -33.20 30.88
C ASP A 440 -25.01 -31.76 31.09
N SER A 441 -23.68 -31.57 31.06
CA SER A 441 -23.04 -30.25 31.13
C SER A 441 -22.00 -30.00 30.02
N LEU A 442 -22.14 -28.89 29.29
CA LEU A 442 -21.17 -28.41 28.29
C LEU A 442 -20.52 -27.11 28.81
N VAL A 443 -19.19 -27.06 28.76
CA VAL A 443 -18.38 -25.89 29.12
C VAL A 443 -17.64 -25.40 27.89
N LEU A 444 -17.84 -24.13 27.52
CA LEU A 444 -17.01 -23.45 26.51
C LEU A 444 -16.07 -22.49 27.24
N ASP A 445 -14.76 -22.72 27.15
CA ASP A 445 -13.73 -21.95 27.84
C ASP A 445 -12.97 -21.07 26.84
N PHE A 446 -13.36 -19.79 26.81
CA PHE A 446 -12.80 -18.76 25.95
C PHE A 446 -11.77 -17.89 26.68
N THR A 447 -11.28 -18.30 27.86
CA THR A 447 -10.34 -17.49 28.65
C THR A 447 -8.97 -17.25 27.99
N ASN A 448 -8.65 -17.98 26.93
CA ASN A 448 -7.47 -17.77 26.06
C ASN A 448 -7.85 -17.35 24.62
N GLY A 449 -9.09 -16.93 24.37
CA GLY A 449 -9.62 -16.53 23.06
C GLY A 449 -10.79 -17.39 22.55
N ASN A 450 -11.49 -16.91 21.51
CA ASN A 450 -12.57 -17.63 20.85
C ASN A 450 -11.98 -18.65 19.83
N PRO A 451 -12.21 -19.96 19.99
CA PRO A 451 -11.68 -20.97 19.09
C PRO A 451 -12.17 -20.86 17.64
N LEU A 452 -13.30 -20.22 17.35
CA LEU A 452 -13.77 -19.97 15.98
C LEU A 452 -13.49 -18.53 15.52
N LEU A 453 -13.48 -18.35 14.20
CA LEU A 453 -13.51 -17.03 13.54
C LEU A 453 -14.86 -16.77 12.84
N ALA A 454 -15.56 -17.82 12.40
CA ALA A 454 -16.97 -17.75 11.99
C ALA A 454 -17.71 -19.06 12.34
N GLY A 455 -19.05 -19.02 12.33
CA GLY A 455 -19.90 -20.21 12.21
C GLY A 455 -20.48 -20.85 13.48
N ASP A 456 -21.40 -21.80 13.25
CA ASP A 456 -22.35 -22.32 14.25
C ASP A 456 -21.75 -23.34 15.24
N ILE A 457 -21.88 -23.07 16.55
CA ILE A 457 -21.67 -24.08 17.59
C ILE A 457 -23.00 -24.76 17.93
N THR A 458 -23.21 -26.00 17.46
CA THR A 458 -24.48 -26.74 17.68
C THR A 458 -24.38 -27.72 18.86
N PHE A 459 -25.32 -27.67 19.82
CA PHE A 459 -25.44 -28.68 20.89
C PHE A 459 -26.81 -29.38 20.91
N ASN A 460 -26.78 -30.72 20.90
CA ASN A 460 -27.96 -31.59 20.86
C ASN A 460 -28.08 -32.46 22.13
N GLY A 461 -28.87 -32.05 23.13
CA GLY A 461 -29.15 -32.84 24.36
C GLY A 461 -30.28 -33.87 24.17
N GLY A 462 -29.99 -35.17 24.27
CA GLY A 462 -30.87 -36.25 23.79
C GLY A 462 -32.21 -36.41 24.53
N GLY A 463 -33.30 -36.00 23.88
CA GLY A 463 -34.59 -35.77 24.55
C GLY A 463 -35.43 -37.00 24.98
N GLN A 464 -35.77 -37.06 26.27
CA GLN A 464 -37.03 -37.63 26.78
C GLN A 464 -37.63 -36.79 27.93
N GLN A 465 -38.96 -36.85 28.07
CA GLN A 465 -39.81 -35.93 28.87
C GLN A 465 -39.67 -36.01 30.42
N THR A 466 -38.50 -36.33 30.96
CA THR A 466 -38.28 -36.42 32.42
C THR A 466 -36.95 -35.90 32.95
N ALA A 467 -35.99 -35.52 32.09
CA ALA A 467 -34.81 -34.75 32.51
C ALA A 467 -35.23 -33.31 32.84
N THR A 468 -34.56 -32.69 33.82
CA THR A 468 -34.79 -31.30 34.25
C THR A 468 -33.51 -30.73 34.87
N GLY A 469 -32.40 -30.78 34.13
CA GLY A 469 -31.08 -30.46 34.68
C GLY A 469 -29.97 -30.06 33.69
N ASP A 470 -30.17 -30.18 32.37
CA ASP A 470 -29.13 -29.86 31.37
C ASP A 470 -28.59 -28.42 31.51
N THR A 471 -27.27 -28.25 31.38
CA THR A 471 -26.61 -26.95 31.56
C THR A 471 -25.52 -26.67 30.53
N LEU A 472 -25.70 -25.58 29.76
CA LEU A 472 -24.62 -24.94 29.03
C LEU A 472 -23.99 -23.85 29.91
N THR A 473 -22.67 -23.90 30.07
CA THR A 473 -21.86 -22.88 30.75
C THR A 473 -20.84 -22.33 29.76
N ILE A 474 -20.70 -21.01 29.69
CA ILE A 474 -19.69 -20.33 28.88
C ILE A 474 -18.88 -19.44 29.82
N SER A 475 -17.55 -19.47 29.70
CA SER A 475 -16.65 -18.71 30.56
C SER A 475 -15.51 -18.07 29.76
N GLY A 476 -15.31 -16.76 29.95
CA GLY A 476 -14.15 -16.03 29.43
C GLY A 476 -14.39 -15.15 28.20
N GLY A 477 -15.54 -15.26 27.53
CA GLY A 477 -15.89 -14.47 26.34
C GLY A 477 -17.30 -14.79 25.83
N SER A 478 -17.64 -14.31 24.63
CA SER A 478 -18.81 -14.76 23.86
C SER A 478 -18.39 -15.45 22.56
N ALA A 479 -19.36 -16.00 21.82
CA ALA A 479 -19.17 -16.59 20.50
C ALA A 479 -20.40 -16.30 19.63
N THR A 480 -20.14 -16.19 18.32
CA THR A 480 -21.00 -15.57 17.30
C THR A 480 -22.33 -16.30 17.06
N SER A 481 -22.34 -17.64 17.13
CA SER A 481 -23.55 -18.47 17.00
C SER A 481 -23.50 -19.73 17.88
N ILE A 482 -24.55 -19.97 18.67
CA ILE A 482 -24.70 -21.17 19.52
C ILE A 482 -26.13 -21.75 19.46
N THR A 483 -26.35 -22.66 18.51
CA THR A 483 -27.62 -23.35 18.27
C THR A 483 -27.83 -24.52 19.27
N HIS A 484 -28.93 -24.53 20.03
CA HIS A 484 -29.18 -25.53 21.08
C HIS A 484 -30.59 -26.18 21.00
N ASN A 485 -30.65 -27.48 20.67
CA ASN A 485 -31.88 -28.16 20.26
C ASN A 485 -32.55 -29.02 21.36
N PHE A 486 -33.22 -28.39 22.33
CA PHE A 486 -33.96 -29.09 23.39
C PHE A 486 -35.36 -29.57 22.95
N THR A 487 -35.46 -30.77 22.39
CA THR A 487 -36.73 -31.29 21.85
C THR A 487 -37.73 -31.73 22.94
N ASN A 488 -38.79 -30.95 23.13
CA ASN A 488 -39.92 -31.15 24.07
C ASN A 488 -39.64 -30.82 25.56
N ALA A 489 -38.70 -29.92 25.86
CA ALA A 489 -38.58 -29.35 27.20
C ALA A 489 -39.82 -28.52 27.60
N SER A 490 -40.18 -28.49 28.88
CA SER A 490 -41.26 -27.63 29.43
C SER A 490 -40.75 -26.38 30.15
N ASP A 491 -39.48 -26.39 30.54
CA ASP A 491 -38.79 -25.40 31.34
C ASP A 491 -37.28 -25.67 31.25
N GLY A 492 -36.46 -24.61 31.29
CA GLY A 492 -35.00 -24.65 31.11
C GLY A 492 -34.38 -23.28 31.42
N SER A 493 -33.05 -23.19 31.52
CA SER A 493 -32.35 -21.95 31.90
C SER A 493 -30.96 -21.84 31.28
N VAL A 494 -30.73 -20.83 30.46
CA VAL A 494 -29.39 -20.39 30.05
C VAL A 494 -28.81 -19.47 31.14
N VAL A 495 -27.51 -19.58 31.43
CA VAL A 495 -26.80 -18.73 32.39
C VAL A 495 -25.46 -18.26 31.79
N SER A 496 -25.49 -17.15 31.08
CA SER A 496 -24.32 -16.30 30.81
C SER A 496 -24.19 -15.24 31.91
N ASP A 497 -23.06 -14.51 31.93
CA ASP A 497 -22.62 -13.68 33.06
C ASP A 497 -23.62 -12.56 33.50
N ASN A 498 -24.55 -12.97 34.38
CA ASN A 498 -25.58 -12.17 35.07
C ASN A 498 -26.94 -11.95 34.34
N PHE A 499 -27.35 -12.80 33.39
CA PHE A 499 -28.73 -12.78 32.85
C PHE A 499 -29.48 -14.12 32.99
N THR A 500 -30.82 -14.10 32.80
CA THR A 500 -31.69 -15.29 32.86
C THR A 500 -33.01 -15.06 32.12
N VAL A 501 -33.18 -15.63 30.92
CA VAL A 501 -34.41 -15.56 30.13
C VAL A 501 -35.48 -16.52 30.69
N ASN A 502 -36.77 -16.17 30.61
CA ASN A 502 -37.91 -17.05 30.90
C ASN A 502 -39.07 -16.73 29.92
N TYR A 503 -39.58 -17.72 29.18
CA TYR A 503 -40.48 -17.49 28.04
C TYR A 503 -41.98 -17.76 28.34
N THR A 504 -42.88 -16.88 27.89
CA THR A 504 -44.33 -17.20 27.75
C THR A 504 -45.03 -16.42 26.61
N GLY A 505 -44.92 -16.91 25.37
CA GLY A 505 -45.99 -16.90 24.35
C GLY A 505 -46.66 -15.59 23.91
N LEU A 506 -45.98 -14.85 23.02
CA LEU A 506 -46.52 -14.32 21.76
C LEU A 506 -45.49 -14.66 20.65
N GLU A 507 -45.75 -14.30 19.39
CA GLU A 507 -44.79 -14.52 18.28
C GLU A 507 -43.68 -13.47 18.42
N PRO A 508 -42.43 -13.86 18.74
CA PRO A 508 -41.41 -12.92 19.21
C PRO A 508 -40.44 -12.51 18.11
N ILE A 509 -40.04 -11.24 18.10
CA ILE A 509 -38.70 -10.87 17.61
C ILE A 509 -37.67 -11.66 18.44
N ILE A 510 -36.94 -12.58 17.80
CA ILE A 510 -35.87 -13.34 18.46
C ILE A 510 -34.57 -12.55 18.31
N ASP A 511 -34.15 -11.94 19.41
CA ASP A 511 -32.82 -11.36 19.62
C ASP A 511 -31.87 -12.47 20.13
N ASN A 512 -30.76 -12.70 19.44
CA ASN A 512 -29.70 -13.59 19.94
C ASN A 512 -28.94 -12.89 21.09
N THR A 513 -28.59 -13.62 22.14
CA THR A 513 -28.06 -12.98 23.37
C THR A 513 -26.55 -12.68 23.33
N ASP A 514 -25.97 -12.55 22.15
CA ASP A 514 -24.60 -12.02 22.00
C ASP A 514 -24.61 -10.49 21.96
N VAL A 515 -23.45 -9.87 22.18
CA VAL A 515 -23.25 -8.41 22.15
C VAL A 515 -22.17 -8.02 21.16
N VAL A 516 -21.43 -9.00 20.61
CA VAL A 516 -20.57 -8.80 19.44
C VAL A 516 -21.44 -8.88 18.18
N ASP A 517 -22.15 -9.98 17.97
CA ASP A 517 -23.08 -10.16 16.84
C ASP A 517 -24.55 -10.06 17.27
N ARG A 518 -25.38 -9.55 16.36
CA ARG A 518 -26.83 -9.44 16.48
C ARG A 518 -27.51 -10.11 15.30
N VAL A 519 -28.53 -10.91 15.56
CA VAL A 519 -29.40 -11.52 14.55
C VAL A 519 -30.84 -11.33 14.99
N PHE A 520 -31.61 -10.57 14.21
CA PHE A 520 -33.06 -10.47 14.35
C PHE A 520 -33.73 -11.33 13.28
N VAL A 521 -34.61 -12.23 13.72
CA VAL A 521 -35.34 -13.14 12.82
C VAL A 521 -36.84 -12.86 12.92
N PHE A 522 -37.46 -12.54 11.78
CA PHE A 522 -38.90 -12.43 11.61
C PHE A 522 -39.51 -13.79 11.20
N ALA A 523 -40.81 -13.85 10.94
CA ALA A 523 -41.50 -15.08 10.57
C ALA A 523 -42.08 -14.94 9.17
N GLY A 524 -42.00 -15.99 8.34
CA GLY A 524 -42.42 -15.98 6.93
C GLY A 524 -43.88 -15.60 6.68
N SER A 525 -44.14 -14.29 6.71
CA SER A 525 -45.42 -13.63 6.45
C SER A 525 -45.28 -12.10 6.49
N ASN A 526 -45.32 -11.46 5.32
CA ASN A 526 -45.54 -10.02 5.07
C ASN A 526 -45.32 -9.08 6.27
N ASP A 527 -44.06 -8.81 6.58
CA ASP A 527 -43.63 -7.91 7.65
C ASP A 527 -43.18 -6.54 7.11
N ILE A 528 -43.19 -5.52 7.98
CA ILE A 528 -42.76 -4.16 7.63
C ILE A 528 -41.87 -3.63 8.76
N VAL A 529 -40.56 -3.64 8.51
CA VAL A 529 -39.48 -3.50 9.48
C VAL A 529 -38.81 -2.12 9.38
N GLN A 530 -38.48 -1.54 10.53
CA GLN A 530 -37.76 -0.26 10.63
C GLN A 530 -36.58 -0.39 11.60
N LEU A 531 -35.40 0.03 11.14
CA LEU A 531 -34.10 -0.03 11.84
C LEU A 531 -33.46 1.38 11.92
N GLY A 532 -32.90 1.75 13.08
CA GLY A 532 -32.20 3.05 13.29
C GLY A 532 -31.97 3.40 14.78
N ASP A 533 -31.56 4.64 15.09
CA ASP A 533 -31.40 5.18 16.47
C ASP A 533 -32.64 4.96 17.39
N ASP A 534 -32.41 4.74 18.70
CA ASP A 534 -33.47 4.74 19.73
C ASP A 534 -34.18 6.10 19.91
N GLY A 535 -33.61 7.16 19.31
CA GLY A 535 -34.02 8.55 19.40
C GLY A 535 -33.18 9.37 20.40
N THR A 536 -32.02 8.85 20.82
CA THR A 536 -31.17 9.41 21.88
C THR A 536 -29.67 9.41 21.52
N ALA A 537 -29.37 9.62 20.24
CA ALA A 537 -28.05 9.94 19.65
C ALA A 537 -26.83 10.04 20.60
N ASN A 538 -25.87 9.15 20.39
CA ASN A 538 -24.62 8.87 21.10
C ASN A 538 -24.81 8.25 22.49
N ASN A 539 -25.68 7.24 22.59
CA ASN A 539 -25.92 6.47 23.81
C ASN A 539 -25.49 4.98 23.73
N GLY A 540 -25.08 4.51 22.55
CA GLY A 540 -24.72 3.13 22.25
C GLY A 540 -25.90 2.18 22.06
N ILE A 541 -27.10 2.70 21.75
CA ILE A 541 -28.36 1.92 21.63
C ILE A 541 -29.10 2.29 20.34
N SER A 542 -29.33 1.27 19.51
CA SER A 542 -30.18 1.34 18.32
C SER A 542 -31.51 0.61 18.56
N ARG A 543 -32.43 0.67 17.60
CA ARG A 543 -33.78 0.11 17.67
C ARG A 543 -34.15 -0.61 16.38
N ILE A 544 -34.81 -1.77 16.53
CA ILE A 544 -35.58 -2.42 15.47
C ILE A 544 -37.05 -2.52 15.88
N SER A 545 -37.97 -2.44 14.91
CA SER A 545 -39.41 -2.58 15.15
C SER A 545 -40.16 -3.08 13.91
N SER A 546 -41.23 -3.85 14.13
CA SER A 546 -42.22 -4.19 13.08
C SER A 546 -43.51 -3.43 13.31
N THR A 547 -44.02 -2.82 12.23
CA THR A 547 -45.32 -2.12 12.27
C THR A 547 -46.51 -3.09 12.25
N GLY A 548 -46.30 -4.35 11.85
CA GLY A 548 -47.30 -5.42 11.86
C GLY A 548 -47.57 -5.96 13.27
N SER A 549 -46.51 -6.29 14.01
CA SER A 549 -46.61 -6.85 15.37
C SER A 549 -46.86 -5.77 16.44
N SER A 550 -46.47 -4.51 16.17
CA SER A 550 -46.33 -3.43 17.18
C SER A 550 -45.28 -3.72 18.25
N GLU A 551 -44.29 -4.56 17.93
CA GLU A 551 -43.15 -4.87 18.78
C GLU A 551 -41.95 -3.99 18.45
N THR A 552 -41.05 -3.85 19.42
CA THR A 552 -39.91 -2.92 19.36
C THR A 552 -38.84 -3.44 20.31
N VAL A 553 -37.61 -3.57 19.81
CA VAL A 553 -36.44 -3.96 20.60
C VAL A 553 -35.44 -2.81 20.55
N ASP A 554 -35.17 -2.24 21.72
CA ASP A 554 -34.06 -1.30 21.94
C ASP A 554 -32.83 -2.15 22.31
N PHE A 555 -31.76 -2.07 21.51
CA PHE A 555 -30.61 -2.97 21.58
C PHE A 555 -29.29 -2.20 21.57
N THR A 556 -28.32 -2.60 22.41
CA THR A 556 -26.98 -2.00 22.37
C THR A 556 -26.32 -2.26 21.02
N ASN A 557 -25.55 -1.31 20.49
CA ASN A 557 -24.86 -1.50 19.22
C ASN A 557 -23.93 -2.75 19.30
N PRO A 558 -24.01 -3.68 18.33
CA PRO A 558 -23.04 -4.77 18.18
C PRO A 558 -21.65 -4.23 17.82
N THR A 559 -20.64 -5.09 17.97
CA THR A 559 -19.23 -4.79 17.62
C THR A 559 -18.63 -5.75 16.59
N GLY A 560 -19.43 -6.68 16.06
CA GLY A 560 -19.11 -7.58 14.95
C GLY A 560 -20.08 -7.35 13.80
N SER A 561 -21.30 -7.91 13.91
CA SER A 561 -22.33 -7.84 12.87
C SER A 561 -23.76 -7.59 13.39
N LEU A 562 -24.64 -7.14 12.50
CA LEU A 562 -26.09 -7.04 12.66
C LEU A 562 -26.80 -7.64 11.44
N THR A 563 -27.25 -8.88 11.55
CA THR A 563 -28.11 -9.54 10.57
C THR A 563 -29.59 -9.31 10.88
N VAL A 564 -30.39 -9.03 9.86
CA VAL A 564 -31.86 -9.08 9.90
C VAL A 564 -32.32 -10.10 8.86
N ARG A 565 -33.18 -11.05 9.26
CA ARG A 565 -33.78 -12.05 8.34
C ARG A 565 -35.29 -11.90 8.33
N LEU A 566 -35.87 -11.75 7.15
CA LEU A 566 -37.28 -11.44 6.94
C LEU A 566 -38.12 -12.75 6.85
N GLY A 567 -37.88 -13.58 5.83
CA GLY A 567 -38.39 -14.97 5.75
C GLY A 567 -39.24 -15.27 4.51
N ASP A 568 -40.07 -16.32 4.56
CA ASP A 568 -40.98 -16.71 3.45
C ASP A 568 -42.15 -15.69 3.16
N GLY A 569 -41.94 -14.37 3.28
CA GLY A 569 -42.97 -13.32 3.13
C GLY A 569 -42.62 -12.28 2.06
N ASP A 570 -43.61 -11.60 1.44
CA ASP A 570 -43.30 -10.40 0.64
C ASP A 570 -43.11 -9.21 1.61
N ASP A 571 -41.86 -8.83 1.91
CA ASP A 571 -41.47 -8.03 3.08
C ASP A 571 -40.83 -6.66 2.73
N GLU A 572 -40.99 -5.66 3.60
CA GLU A 572 -40.49 -4.28 3.43
C GLU A 572 -39.57 -3.89 4.59
N ILE A 573 -38.32 -3.50 4.33
CA ILE A 573 -37.41 -2.98 5.36
C ILE A 573 -36.82 -1.62 4.97
N THR A 574 -36.89 -0.67 5.90
CA THR A 574 -36.17 0.61 5.80
C THR A 574 -35.14 0.72 6.92
N ALA A 575 -33.86 0.82 6.57
CA ALA A 575 -32.81 1.19 7.52
C ALA A 575 -32.53 2.70 7.45
N ALA A 576 -32.27 3.28 8.61
CA ALA A 576 -31.83 4.65 8.78
C ALA A 576 -30.66 4.71 9.76
N ALA A 577 -29.97 5.85 9.78
CA ALA A 577 -28.80 6.11 10.62
C ALA A 577 -28.96 5.53 12.04
N LEU A 578 -28.05 4.60 12.34
CA LEU A 578 -27.92 3.94 13.63
C LEU A 578 -27.25 4.88 14.64
N ASP A 579 -27.18 4.48 15.90
CA ASP A 579 -26.57 5.33 16.91
C ASP A 579 -25.06 5.56 16.67
N GLY A 580 -24.54 6.75 16.95
CA GLY A 580 -23.18 7.23 16.61
C GLY A 580 -21.98 6.52 17.28
N GLN A 581 -22.17 5.28 17.73
CA GLN A 581 -21.13 4.34 18.18
C GLN A 581 -21.29 2.97 17.50
N PHE A 582 -22.03 2.88 16.41
CA PHE A 582 -22.24 1.65 15.64
C PHE A 582 -21.10 1.52 14.61
N ALA A 583 -20.49 0.33 14.54
CA ALA A 583 -19.36 0.03 13.63
C ALA A 583 -19.31 -1.47 13.25
N ALA A 584 -20.44 -2.17 13.39
CA ALA A 584 -20.58 -3.58 13.03
C ALA A 584 -21.08 -3.69 11.59
N THR A 585 -20.73 -4.75 10.85
CA THR A 585 -21.31 -4.97 9.51
C THR A 585 -22.82 -5.13 9.60
N VAL A 586 -23.59 -4.58 8.66
CA VAL A 586 -25.03 -4.84 8.57
C VAL A 586 -25.28 -5.89 7.50
N THR A 587 -26.29 -6.74 7.70
CA THR A 587 -26.74 -7.77 6.75
C THR A 587 -28.25 -7.87 6.80
N ILE A 588 -28.90 -7.99 5.65
CA ILE A 588 -30.34 -8.07 5.47
C ILE A 588 -30.61 -9.19 4.48
N GLU A 589 -31.25 -10.26 4.95
CA GLU A 589 -31.71 -11.38 4.14
C GLU A 589 -33.24 -11.26 3.97
N GLY A 590 -33.73 -11.22 2.73
CA GLY A 590 -35.13 -11.46 2.40
C GLY A 590 -35.54 -12.90 2.70
N ASP A 591 -34.64 -13.86 2.43
CA ASP A 591 -34.85 -15.32 2.38
C ASP A 591 -35.75 -15.77 1.21
N GLY A 592 -36.94 -15.18 1.01
CA GLY A 592 -37.73 -15.44 -0.21
C GLY A 592 -39.18 -14.94 -0.20
N GLY A 593 -39.46 -14.00 -1.09
CA GLY A 593 -40.74 -13.30 -1.18
C GLY A 593 -40.89 -12.50 -2.47
N ALA A 594 -40.97 -11.18 -2.32
CA ALA A 594 -40.89 -10.19 -3.39
C ALA A 594 -40.58 -8.84 -2.74
N ASP A 595 -39.32 -8.70 -2.34
CA ASP A 595 -38.94 -7.90 -1.19
C ASP A 595 -38.40 -6.51 -1.57
N ASP A 596 -38.62 -5.54 -0.68
CA ASP A 596 -38.22 -4.14 -0.87
C ASP A 596 -37.20 -3.78 0.22
N LEU A 597 -35.92 -4.03 -0.07
CA LEU A 597 -34.78 -3.82 0.83
C LEU A 597 -34.18 -2.43 0.58
N ASP A 598 -34.43 -1.48 1.49
CA ASP A 598 -34.06 -0.07 1.34
C ASP A 598 -33.16 0.40 2.49
N VAL A 599 -31.84 0.39 2.27
CA VAL A 599 -30.88 0.85 3.29
C VAL A 599 -30.42 2.30 3.10
N ARG A 600 -30.78 3.00 2.00
CA ARG A 600 -30.33 4.36 1.54
C ARG A 600 -30.23 5.52 2.55
N GLN A 601 -30.54 5.32 3.82
CA GLN A 601 -30.41 6.30 4.91
C GLN A 601 -29.54 5.78 6.07
N LEU A 602 -28.89 4.62 5.95
CA LEU A 602 -27.84 4.14 6.85
C LEU A 602 -26.59 5.04 6.74
N GLY A 603 -25.64 4.85 7.66
CA GLY A 603 -24.40 5.64 7.73
C GLY A 603 -23.14 4.78 7.70
N GLN A 604 -23.26 3.59 7.11
CA GLN A 604 -22.24 2.55 6.96
C GLN A 604 -22.82 1.43 6.08
N GLY A 605 -21.96 0.57 5.54
CA GLY A 605 -22.36 -0.45 4.59
C GLY A 605 -23.20 -1.62 5.14
N ALA A 606 -24.02 -2.23 4.27
CA ALA A 606 -24.94 -3.33 4.61
C ALA A 606 -25.13 -4.42 3.51
N SER A 607 -24.75 -5.67 3.75
CA SER A 607 -25.15 -6.77 2.85
C SER A 607 -26.68 -6.89 2.72
N LEU A 608 -27.19 -6.97 1.50
CA LEU A 608 -28.59 -7.14 1.10
C LEU A 608 -28.71 -8.39 0.20
N ASN A 609 -29.44 -9.40 0.62
CA ASN A 609 -29.70 -10.60 -0.18
C ASN A 609 -31.22 -10.77 -0.35
N GLY A 610 -31.74 -10.73 -1.59
CA GLY A 610 -33.16 -10.96 -1.89
C GLY A 610 -33.53 -12.43 -1.68
N GLY A 611 -32.96 -13.29 -2.52
CA GLY A 611 -32.94 -14.74 -2.31
C GLY A 611 -33.80 -15.50 -3.32
N ILE A 612 -35.12 -15.41 -3.21
CA ILE A 612 -36.07 -16.05 -4.15
C ILE A 612 -37.31 -15.15 -4.31
N GLY A 613 -37.30 -14.24 -5.28
CA GLY A 613 -38.39 -13.26 -5.45
C GLY A 613 -38.42 -12.54 -6.82
N ASP A 614 -38.97 -11.32 -6.82
CA ASP A 614 -38.97 -10.36 -7.94
C ASP A 614 -38.42 -9.03 -7.35
N ASP A 615 -37.24 -9.10 -6.74
CA ASP A 615 -36.84 -8.27 -5.59
C ASP A 615 -36.32 -6.87 -5.98
N ILE A 616 -36.24 -5.97 -5.01
CA ILE A 616 -35.67 -4.63 -5.18
C ILE A 616 -34.72 -4.29 -4.03
N LEU A 617 -33.43 -4.26 -4.34
CA LEU A 617 -32.35 -4.00 -3.39
C LEU A 617 -31.79 -2.60 -3.66
N ARG A 618 -31.52 -1.82 -2.59
CA ARG A 618 -30.93 -0.48 -2.70
C ARG A 618 -29.96 -0.22 -1.55
N GLY A 619 -28.70 0.10 -1.88
CA GLY A 619 -27.61 0.37 -0.95
C GLY A 619 -27.77 1.65 -0.09
N SER A 620 -26.75 2.02 0.68
CA SER A 620 -26.74 3.04 1.74
C SER A 620 -25.49 3.88 1.97
N GLY A 621 -25.18 4.84 1.10
CA GLY A 621 -24.05 5.78 1.15
C GLY A 621 -22.69 5.29 1.69
N PHE A 622 -22.47 3.97 1.81
CA PHE A 622 -21.40 3.18 2.43
C PHE A 622 -21.58 1.71 2.03
N ASP A 623 -20.59 0.85 2.29
CA ASP A 623 -20.44 -0.44 1.60
C ASP A 623 -21.49 -1.60 1.87
N ASP A 624 -22.66 -1.61 1.17
CA ASP A 624 -23.71 -2.67 0.96
C ASP A 624 -23.62 -3.92 0.00
N VAL A 625 -23.44 -5.17 0.46
CA VAL A 625 -23.40 -6.37 -0.44
C VAL A 625 -24.78 -6.83 -0.95
N LEU A 626 -25.30 -6.23 -2.03
CA LEU A 626 -26.45 -6.67 -2.83
C LEU A 626 -26.29 -8.08 -3.48
N VAL A 627 -27.34 -8.90 -3.47
CA VAL A 627 -27.48 -10.16 -4.23
C VAL A 627 -28.96 -10.40 -4.54
N GLY A 628 -29.35 -10.60 -5.80
CA GLY A 628 -30.72 -10.98 -6.19
C GLY A 628 -30.98 -12.49 -6.04
N ALA A 629 -30.06 -13.26 -6.63
CA ALA A 629 -29.97 -14.72 -6.68
C ALA A 629 -30.97 -15.45 -7.59
N ALA A 630 -32.29 -15.22 -7.49
CA ALA A 630 -33.26 -16.03 -8.24
C ALA A 630 -34.61 -15.34 -8.51
N GLY A 631 -34.67 -14.51 -9.56
CA GLY A 631 -35.85 -13.73 -9.85
C GLY A 631 -35.85 -12.90 -11.13
N SER A 632 -36.25 -11.64 -10.99
CA SER A 632 -36.21 -10.64 -12.06
C SER A 632 -35.96 -9.31 -11.38
N ASP A 633 -34.77 -9.23 -10.83
CA ASP A 633 -34.44 -8.41 -9.68
C ASP A 633 -33.96 -7.03 -10.15
N LYS A 634 -33.91 -6.10 -9.20
CA LYS A 634 -33.57 -4.70 -9.43
C LYS A 634 -32.64 -4.27 -8.33
N LEU A 635 -31.35 -4.40 -8.61
CA LEU A 635 -30.29 -4.04 -7.71
C LEU A 635 -29.79 -2.64 -8.08
N PHE A 636 -29.59 -1.80 -7.06
CA PHE A 636 -29.22 -0.40 -7.19
C PHE A 636 -28.22 -0.05 -6.07
N GLY A 637 -26.91 -0.02 -6.32
CA GLY A 637 -25.90 0.33 -5.29
C GLY A 637 -26.19 1.70 -4.67
N SER A 638 -25.89 2.76 -5.45
CA SER A 638 -26.42 4.14 -5.45
C SER A 638 -25.43 5.31 -5.31
N ASN A 639 -24.36 5.25 -4.50
CA ASN A 639 -23.29 6.28 -4.38
C ASN A 639 -21.88 5.88 -3.76
N GLY A 640 -21.33 4.66 -3.87
CA GLY A 640 -19.90 4.32 -3.57
C GLY A 640 -19.52 2.84 -3.73
N ASP A 641 -18.53 2.24 -3.06
CA ASP A 641 -17.74 1.13 -3.64
C ASP A 641 -17.97 -0.33 -3.20
N ASP A 642 -18.23 -1.37 -4.04
CA ASP A 642 -19.58 -2.02 -3.91
C ASP A 642 -19.64 -3.66 -3.41
N GLN A 643 -20.58 -4.74 -3.44
CA GLN A 643 -21.01 -6.00 -4.31
C GLN A 643 -22.52 -6.44 -4.54
N LEU A 644 -22.93 -6.78 -5.80
CA LEU A 644 -24.19 -7.09 -6.60
C LEU A 644 -23.94 -8.38 -7.46
N SER A 645 -24.50 -9.52 -7.08
CA SER A 645 -24.78 -10.61 -8.07
C SER A 645 -26.26 -10.58 -8.48
N GLY A 646 -26.53 -10.68 -9.79
CA GLY A 646 -27.90 -10.88 -10.28
C GLY A 646 -28.37 -12.30 -10.00
N GLY A 647 -27.58 -13.29 -10.43
CA GLY A 647 -27.94 -14.69 -10.33
C GLY A 647 -28.74 -15.15 -11.55
N ALA A 648 -29.99 -15.57 -11.35
CA ALA A 648 -30.75 -16.31 -12.37
C ALA A 648 -32.11 -15.68 -12.77
N ASP A 649 -32.46 -15.87 -14.05
CA ASP A 649 -33.55 -15.23 -14.84
C ASP A 649 -33.17 -13.83 -15.40
N ASP A 650 -34.05 -12.84 -15.62
CA ASP A 650 -33.74 -11.61 -16.43
C ASP A 650 -33.59 -10.32 -15.56
N ASP A 651 -32.37 -9.93 -15.18
CA ASP A 651 -32.15 -8.91 -14.13
C ASP A 651 -31.94 -7.43 -14.60
N THR A 652 -31.94 -6.53 -13.62
CA THR A 652 -31.45 -5.15 -13.72
C THR A 652 -30.36 -4.90 -12.69
N LEU A 653 -29.19 -4.54 -13.19
CA LEU A 653 -27.97 -4.27 -12.44
C LEU A 653 -27.56 -2.82 -12.76
N ASN A 654 -27.37 -1.99 -11.73
CA ASN A 654 -27.26 -0.53 -11.86
C ASN A 654 -26.71 0.13 -10.58
N GLY A 655 -25.40 0.04 -10.36
CA GLY A 655 -24.70 0.76 -9.28
C GLY A 655 -24.98 2.27 -9.21
N GLN A 656 -24.98 2.96 -10.37
CA GLN A 656 -25.27 4.37 -10.69
C GLN A 656 -24.11 5.39 -10.83
N THR A 657 -22.96 5.26 -10.16
CA THR A 657 -21.88 6.28 -10.22
C THR A 657 -20.49 5.66 -10.62
N GLY A 658 -19.41 5.58 -9.81
CA GLY A 658 -18.09 4.89 -9.94
C GLY A 658 -17.88 3.37 -10.34
N ASN A 659 -16.83 2.64 -9.83
CA ASN A 659 -16.26 1.22 -10.00
C ASN A 659 -16.92 -0.16 -9.41
N ASP A 660 -18.05 -0.79 -9.85
CA ASP A 660 -18.80 -1.95 -9.17
C ASP A 660 -18.62 -3.29 -9.86
N LEU A 661 -18.91 -4.47 -9.28
CA LEU A 661 -18.53 -5.82 -9.76
C LEU A 661 -19.56 -6.97 -9.80
N ILE A 662 -20.16 -7.19 -10.98
CA ILE A 662 -20.62 -8.51 -11.46
C ILE A 662 -19.60 -9.61 -11.12
N ILE A 663 -19.83 -10.28 -9.98
CA ILE A 663 -19.29 -11.59 -9.66
C ILE A 663 -20.31 -12.57 -10.19
N GLU A 664 -20.09 -13.07 -11.39
CA GLU A 664 -20.94 -14.10 -11.97
C GLU A 664 -20.10 -15.35 -12.24
N SER A 665 -20.46 -16.42 -11.52
CA SER A 665 -19.70 -17.68 -11.46
C SER A 665 -20.60 -18.88 -11.68
N ALA A 666 -20.50 -19.50 -12.85
CA ALA A 666 -21.25 -20.70 -13.22
C ALA A 666 -20.63 -21.42 -14.42
N ASP A 667 -20.98 -22.71 -14.58
CA ASP A 667 -20.64 -23.53 -15.76
C ASP A 667 -21.51 -23.14 -16.98
N VAL A 668 -21.27 -21.92 -17.49
CA VAL A 668 -21.98 -21.29 -18.62
C VAL A 668 -21.01 -20.43 -19.46
N ASN A 669 -21.40 -20.17 -20.71
CA ASN A 669 -20.72 -19.20 -21.55
C ASN A 669 -21.21 -17.80 -21.21
N TYR A 670 -20.30 -16.87 -20.90
CA TYR A 670 -20.64 -15.47 -20.64
C TYR A 670 -20.34 -14.57 -21.86
N VAL A 671 -21.24 -13.62 -22.12
CA VAL A 671 -20.97 -12.52 -23.05
C VAL A 671 -21.37 -11.23 -22.37
N LEU A 672 -20.38 -10.39 -22.03
CA LEU A 672 -20.65 -9.03 -21.59
C LEU A 672 -20.52 -8.09 -22.78
N THR A 673 -21.52 -7.24 -22.93
CA THR A 673 -21.43 -6.05 -23.77
C THR A 673 -21.73 -4.83 -22.93
N GLY A 674 -21.06 -3.73 -23.21
CA GLY A 674 -21.25 -2.46 -22.55
C GLY A 674 -20.27 -1.49 -23.18
N GLN A 675 -20.75 -0.59 -24.02
CA GLN A 675 -19.87 0.42 -24.62
C GLN A 675 -20.22 1.79 -24.11
N VAL A 676 -19.19 2.58 -23.82
CA VAL A 676 -19.32 3.98 -23.42
C VAL A 676 -19.91 4.74 -24.60
N PRO A 677 -21.11 5.33 -24.49
CA PRO A 677 -21.73 6.04 -25.58
C PRO A 677 -20.91 7.29 -25.95
N VAL A 678 -20.21 7.26 -27.07
CA VAL A 678 -19.37 8.38 -27.54
C VAL A 678 -20.10 9.36 -28.48
N ASP A 679 -19.63 10.61 -28.53
CA ASP A 679 -20.13 11.65 -29.43
C ASP A 679 -19.61 11.49 -30.88
N GLY A 680 -19.81 12.54 -31.69
CA GLY A 680 -19.37 12.56 -33.10
C GLY A 680 -17.86 12.78 -33.30
N ASP A 681 -17.12 13.11 -32.25
CA ASP A 681 -15.68 13.40 -32.24
C ASP A 681 -14.89 12.35 -31.41
N GLY A 682 -15.56 11.54 -30.58
CA GLY A 682 -15.01 10.39 -29.86
C GLY A 682 -15.07 10.47 -28.33
N ASN A 683 -15.63 11.54 -27.75
CA ASN A 683 -15.67 11.75 -26.30
C ASN A 683 -16.83 10.96 -25.66
N PRO A 684 -16.72 10.46 -24.41
CA PRO A 684 -17.84 9.89 -23.67
C PRO A 684 -19.01 10.88 -23.51
N THR A 685 -20.25 10.38 -23.48
CA THR A 685 -21.48 11.21 -23.40
C THR A 685 -22.52 10.74 -22.38
N GLY A 686 -22.16 9.75 -21.58
CA GLY A 686 -23.01 9.07 -20.63
C GLY A 686 -22.45 7.67 -20.34
N PRO A 687 -23.16 6.89 -19.53
CA PRO A 687 -22.67 5.63 -18.99
C PRO A 687 -22.72 4.47 -19.97
N ILE A 688 -21.95 3.40 -19.68
CA ILE A 688 -22.13 2.11 -20.34
C ILE A 688 -23.61 1.72 -20.32
N ASN A 689 -24.11 1.26 -21.47
CA ASN A 689 -25.43 0.67 -21.58
C ASN A 689 -25.26 -0.68 -22.23
N GLY A 690 -25.35 -1.72 -21.43
CA GLY A 690 -24.85 -3.03 -21.77
C GLY A 690 -25.88 -4.13 -21.66
N GLN A 691 -25.37 -5.35 -21.74
CA GLN A 691 -26.10 -6.57 -21.51
C GLN A 691 -25.11 -7.67 -21.14
N LEU A 692 -25.31 -8.35 -20.01
CA LEU A 692 -24.69 -9.65 -19.75
C LEU A 692 -25.62 -10.74 -20.34
N THR A 693 -25.05 -11.89 -20.66
CA THR A 693 -25.79 -13.15 -20.78
C THR A 693 -24.95 -14.28 -20.22
N GLY A 694 -25.58 -15.22 -19.52
CA GLY A 694 -24.93 -16.43 -18.99
C GLY A 694 -25.93 -17.26 -18.22
N LEU A 695 -26.19 -16.85 -16.98
CA LEU A 695 -27.34 -17.30 -16.19
C LEU A 695 -28.65 -16.59 -16.62
N GLY A 696 -28.55 -15.31 -16.98
CA GLY A 696 -29.68 -14.46 -17.36
C GLY A 696 -29.57 -13.75 -18.72
N THR A 697 -30.21 -12.60 -18.83
CA THR A 697 -30.13 -11.63 -19.95
C THR A 697 -30.22 -10.21 -19.39
N ASP A 698 -29.14 -9.85 -18.72
CA ASP A 698 -29.18 -8.93 -17.59
C ASP A 698 -28.83 -7.52 -18.06
N ARG A 699 -29.62 -6.54 -17.61
CA ARG A 699 -29.52 -5.17 -18.11
C ARG A 699 -28.59 -4.33 -17.23
N VAL A 700 -27.31 -4.53 -17.53
CA VAL A 700 -26.09 -3.76 -17.26
C VAL A 700 -26.28 -2.27 -17.64
N THR A 701 -26.16 -1.34 -16.68
CA THR A 701 -26.33 0.10 -16.94
C THR A 701 -25.53 0.95 -15.98
N ASP A 702 -24.62 1.77 -16.55
CA ASP A 702 -23.40 2.20 -15.88
C ASP A 702 -22.58 0.88 -15.59
N VAL A 703 -21.29 0.63 -16.01
CA VAL A 703 -20.45 -0.59 -15.60
C VAL A 703 -18.91 -0.56 -15.85
N GLU A 704 -17.98 -0.76 -14.89
CA GLU A 704 -16.50 -0.74 -15.13
C GLU A 704 -15.77 -2.02 -15.50
N ASN A 705 -15.90 -3.19 -14.84
CA ASN A 705 -15.15 -4.40 -15.26
C ASN A 705 -16.04 -5.59 -15.64
N ALA A 706 -15.56 -6.82 -15.40
CA ALA A 706 -16.32 -8.04 -15.17
C ALA A 706 -15.45 -9.04 -14.40
N GLN A 707 -15.98 -9.74 -13.37
CA GLN A 707 -15.40 -11.01 -12.90
C GLN A 707 -16.28 -12.16 -13.35
N LEU A 708 -15.90 -12.77 -14.47
CA LEU A 708 -16.68 -13.83 -15.10
C LEU A 708 -15.93 -15.13 -14.95
N SER A 709 -16.54 -16.07 -14.23
CA SER A 709 -15.90 -17.31 -13.82
C SER A 709 -16.66 -18.51 -14.38
N GLY A 710 -15.99 -19.26 -15.25
CA GLY A 710 -16.47 -20.50 -15.86
C GLY A 710 -16.57 -21.66 -14.86
N GLY A 711 -16.90 -22.85 -15.38
CA GLY A 711 -17.20 -24.03 -14.57
C GLY A 711 -16.15 -25.13 -14.59
N ILE A 712 -16.60 -26.32 -14.98
CA ILE A 712 -15.75 -27.52 -15.17
C ILE A 712 -15.98 -28.15 -16.56
N SER A 713 -16.52 -27.35 -17.47
CA SER A 713 -16.75 -27.65 -18.87
C SER A 713 -16.32 -26.44 -19.68
N GLY A 714 -15.53 -26.63 -20.75
CA GLY A 714 -15.00 -25.51 -21.54
C GLY A 714 -16.10 -24.54 -22.01
N ASN A 715 -16.01 -23.30 -21.53
CA ASN A 715 -16.90 -22.18 -21.75
C ASN A 715 -16.33 -21.24 -22.84
N ASP A 716 -17.08 -20.19 -23.15
CA ASP A 716 -16.71 -19.15 -24.13
C ASP A 716 -17.06 -17.82 -23.47
N ILE A 717 -16.06 -17.11 -22.95
CA ILE A 717 -16.21 -15.84 -22.24
C ILE A 717 -15.72 -14.72 -23.15
N ASP A 718 -16.62 -13.82 -23.55
CA ASP A 718 -16.38 -12.79 -24.56
C ASP A 718 -16.77 -11.41 -24.07
N VAL A 719 -15.76 -10.60 -23.69
CA VAL A 719 -15.94 -9.23 -23.19
C VAL A 719 -15.33 -8.17 -24.13
N ARG A 720 -14.92 -8.52 -25.35
CA ARG A 720 -14.47 -7.54 -26.37
C ARG A 720 -15.54 -6.53 -26.82
N GLY A 721 -16.78 -6.71 -26.37
CA GLY A 721 -17.89 -5.77 -26.56
C GLY A 721 -18.09 -4.83 -25.37
N PHE A 722 -17.14 -4.84 -24.44
CA PHE A 722 -17.17 -4.16 -23.16
C PHE A 722 -15.94 -3.23 -23.04
N ASP A 723 -16.14 -1.96 -22.68
CA ASP A 723 -15.11 -0.91 -22.74
C ASP A 723 -14.36 -0.72 -21.39
N GLY A 724 -14.43 -1.72 -20.51
CA GLY A 724 -13.92 -1.72 -19.14
C GLY A 724 -12.91 -2.85 -18.87
N ARG A 725 -12.17 -2.89 -17.74
CA ARG A 725 -11.18 -3.98 -17.47
C ARG A 725 -11.93 -5.32 -17.25
N THR A 726 -11.27 -6.46 -17.12
CA THR A 726 -11.89 -7.72 -16.66
C THR A 726 -10.89 -8.64 -15.96
N THR A 727 -11.40 -9.49 -15.06
CA THR A 727 -10.70 -10.69 -14.58
C THR A 727 -11.54 -11.91 -15.00
N LEU A 728 -11.01 -12.75 -15.90
CA LEU A 728 -11.73 -13.85 -16.54
C LEU A 728 -11.11 -15.20 -16.11
N PHE A 729 -11.92 -16.11 -15.59
CA PHE A 729 -11.49 -17.46 -15.21
C PHE A 729 -12.19 -18.51 -16.08
N GLY A 730 -11.43 -19.42 -16.71
CA GLY A 730 -11.99 -20.63 -17.34
C GLY A 730 -12.31 -21.72 -16.30
N ASN A 731 -11.40 -21.89 -15.33
CA ASN A 731 -11.36 -22.94 -14.29
C ASN A 731 -11.12 -24.37 -14.82
N GLY A 732 -11.77 -24.82 -15.90
CA GLY A 732 -11.42 -26.11 -16.48
C GLY A 732 -12.33 -26.70 -17.57
N GLY A 733 -11.68 -27.43 -18.48
CA GLY A 733 -12.21 -27.81 -19.80
C GLY A 733 -11.70 -26.84 -20.87
N ASP A 734 -11.81 -27.20 -22.16
CA ASP A 734 -11.17 -26.43 -23.25
C ASP A 734 -11.83 -25.02 -23.44
N ASP A 735 -11.35 -24.03 -22.70
CA ASP A 735 -11.97 -22.71 -22.59
C ASP A 735 -11.61 -21.75 -23.74
N THR A 736 -12.30 -20.62 -23.81
CA THR A 736 -11.85 -19.46 -24.60
C THR A 736 -12.25 -18.15 -23.93
N LEU A 737 -11.25 -17.40 -23.48
CA LEU A 737 -11.37 -16.12 -22.79
C LEU A 737 -10.94 -15.00 -23.74
N ARG A 738 -11.70 -13.92 -23.82
CA ARG A 738 -11.37 -12.76 -24.66
C ARG A 738 -11.65 -11.46 -23.93
N GLY A 739 -10.57 -10.78 -23.57
CA GLY A 739 -10.56 -9.49 -22.90
C GLY A 739 -11.19 -8.35 -23.69
N SER A 740 -11.05 -7.16 -23.13
CA SER A 740 -11.77 -5.92 -23.39
C SER A 740 -10.97 -5.02 -24.35
N VAL A 741 -10.78 -3.77 -23.95
CA VAL A 741 -9.82 -2.78 -24.50
C VAL A 741 -9.08 -2.04 -23.37
N ARG A 742 -9.00 -2.65 -22.18
CA ARG A 742 -8.30 -2.17 -20.97
C ARG A 742 -7.44 -3.31 -20.39
N PRO A 743 -6.45 -3.02 -19.50
CA PRO A 743 -5.58 -4.04 -18.92
C PRO A 743 -6.31 -5.15 -18.17
N ASP A 744 -6.47 -6.31 -18.81
CA ASP A 744 -7.23 -7.45 -18.29
C ASP A 744 -6.35 -8.48 -17.57
N GLU A 745 -7.01 -9.46 -16.96
CA GLU A 745 -6.43 -10.62 -16.32
C GLU A 745 -7.19 -11.86 -16.76
N LEU A 746 -6.52 -12.75 -17.51
CA LEU A 746 -7.11 -13.94 -18.11
C LEU A 746 -6.41 -15.17 -17.54
N ILE A 747 -7.16 -16.06 -16.90
CA ILE A 747 -6.66 -17.28 -16.26
C ILE A 747 -7.44 -18.48 -16.84
N GLY A 748 -6.77 -19.32 -17.63
CA GLY A 748 -7.38 -20.51 -18.24
C GLY A 748 -7.73 -21.55 -17.19
N GLY A 749 -6.71 -22.28 -16.73
CA GLY A 749 -6.77 -23.19 -15.59
C GLY A 749 -6.41 -24.63 -15.96
N ALA A 750 -7.33 -25.35 -16.61
CA ALA A 750 -7.21 -26.80 -16.82
C ALA A 750 -7.97 -27.33 -18.05
N GLY A 751 -7.51 -26.96 -19.24
CA GLY A 751 -8.03 -27.40 -20.54
C GLY A 751 -7.06 -27.11 -21.68
N ASP A 752 -7.40 -27.42 -22.94
CA ASP A 752 -6.65 -26.89 -24.08
C ASP A 752 -7.16 -25.47 -24.38
N ASP A 753 -6.71 -24.45 -23.64
CA ASP A 753 -7.35 -23.13 -23.49
C ASP A 753 -6.94 -22.09 -24.55
N LYS A 754 -7.58 -20.92 -24.54
CA LYS A 754 -7.42 -19.87 -25.56
C LYS A 754 -7.69 -18.50 -24.94
N LEU A 755 -6.63 -17.84 -24.53
CA LEU A 755 -6.65 -16.52 -23.95
C LEU A 755 -6.28 -15.49 -25.03
N PHE A 756 -7.09 -14.46 -25.13
CA PHE A 756 -6.92 -13.34 -26.05
C PHE A 756 -7.10 -12.06 -25.22
N GLY A 757 -6.03 -11.28 -24.99
CA GLY A 757 -6.09 -10.02 -24.24
C GLY A 757 -7.00 -9.00 -24.95
N SER A 758 -6.41 -8.07 -25.69
CA SER A 758 -6.80 -7.62 -27.04
C SER A 758 -6.25 -6.24 -27.36
N ALA A 759 -6.23 -5.38 -26.36
CA ALA A 759 -5.57 -4.07 -26.31
C ALA A 759 -5.61 -3.61 -24.86
N GLY A 760 -4.45 -3.33 -24.27
CA GLY A 760 -4.32 -3.23 -22.83
C GLY A 760 -2.87 -3.46 -22.40
N LYS A 761 -2.68 -3.88 -21.15
CA LYS A 761 -1.38 -4.35 -20.63
C LYS A 761 -1.73 -5.64 -19.89
N ASP A 762 -2.07 -6.65 -20.66
CA ASP A 762 -2.92 -7.75 -20.20
C ASP A 762 -2.06 -8.82 -19.51
N THR A 763 -2.60 -9.44 -18.46
CA THR A 763 -1.96 -10.55 -17.76
C THR A 763 -2.63 -11.86 -18.17
N LEU A 764 -1.85 -12.82 -18.69
CA LEU A 764 -2.33 -14.10 -19.21
C LEU A 764 -1.64 -15.27 -18.51
N GLU A 765 -2.43 -16.12 -17.85
CA GLU A 765 -2.01 -17.41 -17.25
C GLU A 765 -2.72 -18.57 -17.95
N GLY A 766 -1.96 -19.54 -18.46
CA GLY A 766 -2.51 -20.73 -19.11
C GLY A 766 -2.94 -21.78 -18.09
N GLY A 767 -1.97 -22.24 -17.30
CA GLY A 767 -2.12 -23.38 -16.41
C GLY A 767 -1.87 -24.72 -17.12
N ALA A 768 -2.77 -25.67 -16.94
CA ALA A 768 -2.52 -27.08 -17.23
C ALA A 768 -3.15 -27.57 -18.55
N GLY A 769 -2.53 -27.23 -19.69
CA GLY A 769 -3.08 -27.44 -21.04
C GLY A 769 -2.09 -27.65 -22.19
N ASP A 770 -2.57 -27.53 -23.43
CA ASP A 770 -1.77 -27.21 -24.63
C ASP A 770 -2.30 -25.85 -25.16
N ASP A 771 -1.97 -24.76 -24.47
CA ASP A 771 -2.78 -23.53 -24.50
C ASP A 771 -2.50 -22.58 -25.68
N THR A 772 -3.20 -21.45 -25.67
CA THR A 772 -2.99 -20.31 -26.55
C THR A 772 -3.02 -19.05 -25.70
N LEU A 773 -1.88 -18.35 -25.62
CA LEU A 773 -1.72 -17.08 -24.91
C LEU A 773 -1.38 -16.03 -25.95
N ASN A 774 -2.23 -15.00 -26.08
CA ASN A 774 -2.24 -14.14 -27.25
C ASN A 774 -2.70 -12.73 -26.89
N GLY A 775 -1.80 -11.88 -26.40
CA GLY A 775 -2.11 -10.51 -25.95
C GLY A 775 -2.75 -9.67 -27.06
N GLN A 776 -2.11 -9.67 -28.24
CA GLN A 776 -2.45 -8.90 -29.47
C GLN A 776 -1.80 -7.51 -29.54
N GLY A 777 -0.99 -7.17 -28.53
CA GLY A 777 -0.03 -6.09 -28.56
C GLY A 777 -0.36 -4.95 -27.60
N ASP A 778 0.63 -4.05 -27.47
CA ASP A 778 0.89 -3.08 -26.42
C ASP A 778 2.04 -3.54 -25.50
N ASN A 779 1.83 -4.06 -24.29
CA ASN A 779 2.93 -4.56 -23.43
C ASN A 779 2.42 -5.64 -22.46
N ASP A 780 2.19 -6.83 -22.99
CA ASP A 780 1.45 -7.89 -22.31
C ASP A 780 2.38 -8.80 -21.46
N LYS A 781 1.86 -9.30 -20.34
CA LYS A 781 2.56 -10.14 -19.36
C LYS A 781 2.01 -11.57 -19.39
N LEU A 782 2.88 -12.54 -19.61
CA LEU A 782 2.62 -13.94 -19.27
C LEU A 782 2.95 -14.18 -17.78
N VAL A 783 2.07 -14.88 -17.06
CA VAL A 783 2.33 -15.45 -15.73
C VAL A 783 2.13 -16.96 -15.80
N GLU A 784 3.01 -17.74 -15.17
CA GLU A 784 2.84 -19.19 -15.00
C GLU A 784 3.62 -19.66 -13.77
N SER A 785 3.14 -20.68 -13.04
CA SER A 785 3.84 -21.17 -11.84
C SER A 785 3.70 -22.68 -11.61
N GLY A 786 4.73 -23.31 -11.05
CA GLY A 786 4.67 -24.70 -10.60
C GLY A 786 6.00 -25.46 -10.66
N ASP A 787 6.02 -26.67 -10.08
CA ASP A 787 7.19 -27.56 -10.02
C ASP A 787 7.47 -28.26 -11.37
N PHE A 788 7.89 -27.47 -12.36
CA PHE A 788 8.10 -27.87 -13.75
C PHE A 788 9.32 -27.17 -14.37
N ASN A 789 9.94 -27.84 -15.35
CA ASN A 789 10.89 -27.19 -16.24
C ASN A 789 10.13 -26.32 -17.25
N PHE A 790 10.45 -25.02 -17.32
CA PHE A 790 9.88 -24.09 -18.27
C PHE A 790 10.85 -23.77 -19.43
N THR A 791 10.31 -23.59 -20.64
CA THR A 791 11.07 -23.11 -21.80
C THR A 791 10.23 -22.12 -22.59
N LEU A 792 10.64 -20.85 -22.63
CA LEU A 792 9.91 -19.74 -23.23
C LEU A 792 10.58 -19.24 -24.52
N THR A 793 9.74 -18.90 -25.50
CA THR A 793 10.11 -18.29 -26.78
C THR A 793 9.00 -17.35 -27.26
N ASP A 794 9.31 -16.46 -28.21
CA ASP A 794 8.34 -15.56 -28.91
C ASP A 794 7.09 -16.26 -29.53
N THR A 795 7.05 -17.59 -29.53
CA THR A 795 6.02 -18.39 -30.22
C THR A 795 5.44 -19.54 -29.40
N GLN A 796 6.03 -19.84 -28.24
CA GLN A 796 5.77 -21.05 -27.48
C GLN A 796 6.36 -20.97 -26.05
N MET A 797 5.59 -21.41 -25.06
CA MET A 797 6.04 -21.92 -23.76
C MET A 797 5.96 -23.46 -23.75
N ALA A 798 6.68 -24.12 -22.85
CA ALA A 798 6.44 -25.51 -22.49
C ALA A 798 6.83 -25.74 -21.02
N GLY A 799 6.02 -26.47 -20.27
CA GLY A 799 6.26 -26.76 -18.84
C GLY A 799 5.07 -27.48 -18.20
N ASN A 800 4.15 -26.69 -17.62
CA ASN A 800 2.81 -27.14 -17.23
C ASN A 800 1.99 -27.60 -18.47
N GLY A 801 2.27 -26.98 -19.63
CA GLY A 801 1.67 -27.29 -20.93
C GLY A 801 2.63 -27.28 -22.13
N THR A 802 2.07 -27.01 -23.33
CA THR A 802 2.80 -26.85 -24.62
C THR A 802 2.32 -25.60 -25.38
N ASP A 803 2.39 -24.47 -24.70
CA ASP A 803 1.46 -23.35 -24.87
C ASP A 803 1.90 -22.39 -25.96
N ARG A 804 0.96 -21.94 -26.80
CA ARG A 804 1.27 -21.10 -27.96
C ARG A 804 1.18 -19.61 -27.60
N VAL A 805 2.30 -19.06 -27.15
CA VAL A 805 2.55 -17.62 -26.97
C VAL A 805 2.57 -16.89 -28.33
N VAL A 806 1.93 -15.72 -28.42
CA VAL A 806 2.02 -14.74 -29.53
C VAL A 806 1.76 -13.35 -28.98
N ASP A 807 2.52 -12.34 -29.43
CA ASP A 807 2.34 -10.93 -29.08
C ASP A 807 2.23 -10.76 -27.55
N ILE A 808 3.34 -11.03 -26.86
CA ILE A 808 3.60 -10.92 -25.41
C ILE A 808 5.02 -10.35 -25.24
N GLU A 809 5.18 -9.32 -24.41
CA GLU A 809 6.42 -8.55 -24.26
C GLU A 809 7.19 -8.85 -22.96
N ARG A 810 6.52 -9.47 -21.97
CA ARG A 810 7.10 -9.82 -20.67
C ARG A 810 6.62 -11.20 -20.20
N ALA A 811 7.43 -11.87 -19.37
CA ALA A 811 6.99 -13.06 -18.65
C ALA A 811 7.49 -13.08 -17.20
N GLU A 812 6.72 -13.73 -16.34
CA GLU A 812 7.04 -14.01 -14.94
C GLU A 812 6.77 -15.49 -14.68
N ILE A 813 7.81 -16.21 -14.24
CA ILE A 813 7.76 -17.68 -14.09
C ILE A 813 8.38 -18.06 -12.75
N THR A 814 7.61 -18.73 -11.91
CA THR A 814 8.07 -19.25 -10.62
C THR A 814 8.04 -20.78 -10.64
N ALA A 815 9.20 -21.40 -10.40
CA ALA A 815 9.39 -22.83 -10.31
C ALA A 815 8.95 -23.38 -8.93
N GLY A 816 9.31 -24.64 -8.63
CA GLY A 816 8.77 -25.38 -7.49
C GLY A 816 9.74 -25.73 -6.37
N ALA A 817 9.85 -27.03 -6.11
CA ALA A 817 10.58 -27.61 -4.97
C ALA A 817 11.41 -28.85 -5.36
N SER A 818 11.79 -28.93 -6.63
CA SER A 818 12.62 -29.95 -7.25
C SER A 818 13.62 -29.24 -8.17
N ASP A 819 14.77 -29.85 -8.50
CA ASP A 819 15.69 -29.34 -9.52
C ASP A 819 14.95 -29.04 -10.86
N ASN A 820 14.59 -27.78 -11.14
CA ASN A 820 13.86 -27.34 -12.34
C ASN A 820 14.85 -26.72 -13.36
N VAL A 821 14.35 -26.38 -14.56
CA VAL A 821 15.12 -25.73 -15.63
C VAL A 821 14.23 -24.68 -16.29
N LEU A 822 14.65 -23.41 -16.27
CA LEU A 822 13.91 -22.26 -16.80
C LEU A 822 14.74 -21.64 -17.95
N ASP A 823 14.33 -21.80 -19.20
CA ASP A 823 15.08 -21.33 -20.39
C ASP A 823 14.27 -20.30 -21.19
N ALA A 824 14.60 -19.02 -21.04
CA ALA A 824 14.03 -17.89 -21.80
C ALA A 824 14.96 -17.37 -22.91
N SER A 825 16.04 -18.09 -23.25
CA SER A 825 17.11 -17.62 -24.16
C SER A 825 16.70 -17.37 -25.62
N ALA A 826 15.44 -17.63 -25.96
CA ALA A 826 14.84 -17.40 -27.27
C ALA A 826 13.52 -16.59 -27.21
N PHE A 827 13.37 -15.77 -26.16
CA PHE A 827 12.34 -14.73 -26.02
C PHE A 827 12.99 -13.34 -26.23
N ASP A 828 12.34 -12.45 -26.98
CA ASP A 828 12.74 -11.03 -27.19
C ASP A 828 11.92 -10.08 -26.31
N GLY A 829 11.62 -10.52 -25.08
CA GLY A 829 10.96 -9.76 -24.02
C GLY A 829 11.72 -9.90 -22.71
N ASN A 830 11.43 -9.05 -21.73
CA ASN A 830 12.08 -9.10 -20.41
C ASN A 830 11.43 -10.19 -19.54
N VAL A 831 12.22 -10.90 -18.73
CA VAL A 831 11.71 -11.94 -17.82
C VAL A 831 12.05 -11.71 -16.34
N THR A 832 11.12 -12.12 -15.49
CA THR A 832 11.35 -12.43 -14.08
C THR A 832 11.30 -13.94 -13.93
N LEU A 833 12.39 -14.59 -13.49
CA LEU A 833 12.46 -16.04 -13.29
C LEU A 833 12.92 -16.34 -11.85
N ASP A 834 12.20 -17.24 -11.17
CA ASP A 834 12.48 -17.69 -9.80
C ASP A 834 12.55 -19.22 -9.76
N GLY A 835 13.64 -19.78 -9.22
CA GLY A 835 13.89 -21.23 -9.12
C GLY A 835 13.20 -21.93 -7.93
N GLY A 836 12.92 -21.23 -6.83
CA GLY A 836 12.31 -21.81 -5.63
C GLY A 836 13.28 -22.65 -4.77
N ASP A 837 12.90 -23.89 -4.43
CA ASP A 837 13.78 -24.86 -3.73
C ASP A 837 14.32 -25.90 -4.73
N GLY A 838 15.64 -26.05 -4.91
CA GLY A 838 16.15 -27.08 -5.82
C GLY A 838 17.67 -27.16 -6.04
N ASN A 839 18.07 -27.22 -7.31
CA ASN A 839 19.43 -27.24 -7.86
C ASN A 839 19.31 -26.81 -9.34
N ASP A 840 18.97 -25.55 -9.52
CA ASP A 840 18.19 -25.08 -10.66
C ASP A 840 19.06 -24.62 -11.83
N THR A 841 18.46 -24.47 -13.00
CA THR A 841 19.17 -23.97 -14.19
C THR A 841 18.32 -22.92 -14.89
N ILE A 842 18.63 -21.67 -14.60
CA ILE A 842 17.93 -20.48 -15.07
C ILE A 842 18.75 -19.84 -16.19
N THR A 843 18.14 -19.61 -17.34
CA THR A 843 18.73 -18.89 -18.46
C THR A 843 17.79 -17.77 -18.89
N GLY A 844 18.25 -16.54 -18.75
CA GLY A 844 17.51 -15.34 -19.13
C GLY A 844 17.43 -15.12 -20.65
N SER A 845 16.89 -13.96 -20.99
CA SER A 845 16.68 -13.45 -22.33
C SER A 845 17.89 -12.63 -22.84
N PRO A 846 17.80 -12.02 -24.04
CA PRO A 846 18.73 -10.99 -24.50
C PRO A 846 18.37 -9.56 -24.03
N ARG A 847 17.73 -9.40 -22.86
CA ARG A 847 17.19 -8.14 -22.31
C ARG A 847 17.37 -8.05 -20.80
N ARG A 848 16.97 -6.90 -20.21
CA ARG A 848 17.06 -6.65 -18.77
C ARG A 848 16.12 -7.54 -17.97
N ASP A 849 16.69 -8.50 -17.26
CA ASP A 849 15.95 -9.52 -16.53
C ASP A 849 16.15 -9.44 -15.01
N SER A 850 15.34 -10.19 -14.28
CA SER A 850 15.41 -10.39 -12.82
C SER A 850 15.39 -11.89 -12.52
N LEU A 851 16.50 -12.45 -12.03
CA LEU A 851 16.71 -13.90 -11.93
C LEU A 851 17.13 -14.31 -10.52
N VAL A 852 16.33 -15.15 -9.87
CA VAL A 852 16.55 -15.65 -8.51
C VAL A 852 16.77 -17.16 -8.55
N GLY A 853 17.89 -17.65 -8.02
CA GLY A 853 18.19 -19.08 -7.84
C GLY A 853 17.28 -19.69 -6.78
N GLY A 854 17.59 -19.41 -5.50
CA GLY A 854 16.73 -19.74 -4.37
C GLY A 854 17.45 -20.61 -3.32
N ASN A 855 16.87 -21.76 -2.97
CA ASN A 855 17.49 -22.69 -2.02
C ASN A 855 18.10 -23.89 -2.75
N GLY A 856 19.33 -23.78 -3.26
CA GLY A 856 19.89 -24.83 -4.10
C GLY A 856 21.41 -24.88 -4.26
N ASN A 857 21.84 -25.13 -5.50
CA ASN A 857 23.23 -25.10 -5.98
C ASN A 857 23.12 -24.78 -7.48
N ASP A 858 22.76 -23.53 -7.75
CA ASP A 858 21.98 -23.16 -8.92
C ASP A 858 22.86 -22.61 -10.04
N ILE A 859 22.35 -22.62 -11.27
CA ILE A 859 23.07 -22.18 -12.46
C ILE A 859 22.25 -21.09 -13.13
N ILE A 860 22.61 -19.83 -12.85
CA ILE A 860 22.02 -18.64 -13.45
C ILE A 860 22.89 -18.19 -14.63
N THR A 861 22.28 -17.94 -15.77
CA THR A 861 22.94 -17.36 -16.95
C THR A 861 22.02 -16.30 -17.54
N ALA A 862 22.24 -15.03 -17.19
CA ALA A 862 21.34 -13.94 -17.54
C ALA A 862 21.29 -13.71 -19.05
N GLY A 863 22.45 -13.60 -19.68
CA GLY A 863 22.63 -13.69 -21.13
C GLY A 863 23.02 -12.37 -21.75
N GLY A 864 22.30 -11.30 -21.43
CA GLY A 864 22.78 -9.93 -21.61
C GLY A 864 21.69 -8.88 -21.66
N GLY A 865 21.63 -8.07 -20.60
CA GLY A 865 20.83 -6.86 -20.50
C GLY A 865 21.52 -5.79 -19.66
N ASN A 866 21.08 -5.69 -18.40
CA ASN A 866 21.66 -4.94 -17.29
C ASN A 866 20.99 -5.56 -16.05
N ASP A 867 21.39 -6.79 -15.75
CA ASP A 867 20.49 -7.80 -15.17
C ASP A 867 20.58 -7.81 -13.63
N LEU A 868 19.46 -8.09 -12.96
CA LEU A 868 19.41 -8.25 -11.51
C LEU A 868 19.41 -9.74 -11.18
N LEU A 869 20.43 -10.18 -10.45
CA LEU A 869 20.70 -11.57 -10.14
C LEU A 869 20.78 -11.77 -8.63
N GLU A 870 20.32 -12.93 -8.16
CA GLU A 870 20.31 -13.34 -6.76
C GLU A 870 20.50 -14.86 -6.72
N GLY A 871 21.56 -15.36 -6.08
CA GLY A 871 21.82 -16.80 -5.92
C GLY A 871 21.04 -17.37 -4.73
N ASN A 872 21.15 -16.70 -3.59
CA ASN A 872 20.70 -17.13 -2.26
C ASN A 872 21.52 -18.32 -1.69
N LEU A 873 20.90 -19.45 -1.32
CA LEU A 873 21.47 -20.40 -0.36
C LEU A 873 22.09 -21.66 -0.99
N GLY A 874 23.25 -21.52 -1.66
CA GLY A 874 23.94 -22.65 -2.30
C GLY A 874 25.44 -22.49 -2.60
N ASP A 875 26.03 -23.52 -3.23
CA ASP A 875 27.31 -23.40 -3.95
C ASP A 875 27.00 -23.05 -5.44
N ASP A 876 26.64 -21.79 -5.72
CA ASP A 876 25.97 -21.42 -6.98
C ASP A 876 26.94 -21.14 -8.16
N THR A 877 26.37 -20.84 -9.34
CA THR A 877 27.10 -20.39 -10.53
C THR A 877 26.30 -19.34 -11.28
N VAL A 878 26.74 -18.08 -11.22
CA VAL A 878 26.03 -16.90 -11.75
C VAL A 878 26.85 -16.26 -12.88
N ASP A 879 26.32 -16.25 -14.10
CA ASP A 879 26.89 -15.57 -15.27
C ASP A 879 25.98 -14.44 -15.76
N GLY A 880 26.37 -13.17 -15.60
CA GLY A 880 25.62 -12.02 -16.15
C GLY A 880 25.66 -11.94 -17.68
N GLY A 881 26.73 -12.47 -18.28
CA GLY A 881 26.89 -12.51 -19.74
C GLY A 881 27.33 -11.18 -20.35
N VAL A 882 26.39 -10.26 -20.63
CA VAL A 882 26.64 -9.05 -21.46
C VAL A 882 25.75 -7.85 -21.09
N GLY A 883 26.05 -7.18 -19.98
CA GLY A 883 25.43 -5.90 -19.62
C GLY A 883 26.34 -4.98 -18.80
N ASN A 884 25.75 -4.34 -17.80
CA ASN A 884 26.40 -4.02 -16.54
C ASN A 884 25.58 -4.73 -15.46
N ASP A 885 25.97 -5.94 -15.11
CA ASP A 885 25.08 -6.89 -14.43
C ASP A 885 25.34 -6.88 -12.91
N LYS A 886 24.27 -7.00 -12.10
CA LYS A 886 24.27 -6.82 -10.64
C LYS A 886 23.85 -8.11 -9.93
N LEU A 887 24.78 -8.71 -9.18
CA LEU A 887 24.44 -9.67 -8.14
C LEU A 887 24.05 -8.92 -6.86
N THR A 888 22.95 -9.31 -6.24
CA THR A 888 22.57 -8.92 -4.87
C THR A 888 22.57 -10.17 -4.00
N GLU A 889 23.09 -10.09 -2.79
CA GLU A 889 23.05 -11.17 -1.80
C GLU A 889 22.70 -10.65 -0.41
N THR A 890 21.99 -11.48 0.37
CA THR A 890 21.60 -11.17 1.74
C THR A 890 21.84 -12.36 2.68
N GLY A 891 22.24 -12.11 3.92
CA GLY A 891 22.51 -13.20 4.87
C GLY A 891 23.12 -12.76 6.20
N GLY A 892 23.35 -13.72 7.09
CA GLY A 892 24.08 -13.49 8.34
C GLY A 892 25.34 -14.34 8.39
N GLY A 893 26.50 -13.74 8.15
CA GLY A 893 27.82 -14.38 8.19
C GLY A 893 28.90 -13.61 7.42
N ASP A 894 30.16 -14.01 7.59
CA ASP A 894 31.31 -13.52 6.82
C ASP A 894 31.10 -13.70 5.31
N PHE A 895 31.39 -12.67 4.51
CA PHE A 895 31.44 -12.74 3.05
C PHE A 895 32.86 -12.53 2.50
N THR A 896 33.18 -13.14 1.36
CA THR A 896 34.44 -12.88 0.63
C THR A 896 34.20 -12.92 -0.87
N ALA A 897 34.40 -11.80 -1.56
CA ALA A 897 34.09 -11.63 -2.97
C ALA A 897 35.32 -11.50 -3.87
N THR A 898 35.22 -12.04 -5.08
CA THR A 898 36.21 -11.91 -6.14
C THR A 898 35.54 -11.84 -7.52
N ASP A 899 36.25 -11.35 -8.54
CA ASP A 899 35.86 -11.40 -9.97
C ASP A 899 35.34 -12.78 -10.48
N THR A 900 35.51 -13.86 -9.70
CA THR A 900 35.24 -15.24 -10.12
C THR A 900 34.50 -16.09 -9.10
N SER A 901 34.20 -15.56 -7.91
CA SER A 901 33.61 -16.33 -6.81
C SER A 901 33.19 -15.44 -5.66
N LEU A 902 32.03 -15.74 -5.07
CA LEU A 902 31.57 -15.24 -3.78
C LEU A 902 31.65 -16.40 -2.77
N ILE A 903 31.79 -16.08 -1.49
CA ILE A 903 31.73 -17.02 -0.37
C ILE A 903 30.92 -16.34 0.72
N GLY A 904 29.96 -17.04 1.33
CA GLY A 904 29.12 -16.50 2.40
C GLY A 904 27.92 -17.41 2.64
N ALA A 905 26.83 -17.15 1.91
CA ALA A 905 25.65 -18.03 1.84
C ALA A 905 26.04 -19.48 1.43
N GLY A 906 26.92 -19.61 0.44
CA GLY A 906 27.76 -20.79 0.25
C GLY A 906 29.09 -20.50 -0.47
N THR A 907 29.32 -21.07 -1.65
CA THR A 907 30.61 -21.02 -2.38
C THR A 907 30.44 -20.83 -3.89
N ASP A 908 30.01 -19.64 -4.27
CA ASP A 908 29.48 -19.34 -5.60
C ASP A 908 30.60 -19.11 -6.63
N GLN A 909 30.29 -19.33 -7.89
CA GLN A 909 31.15 -19.01 -9.03
C GLN A 909 30.56 -17.85 -9.82
N LEU A 910 31.23 -16.69 -9.79
CA LEU A 910 30.82 -15.50 -10.52
C LEU A 910 31.46 -15.45 -11.91
N ILE A 911 30.71 -14.99 -12.90
CA ILE A 911 31.17 -14.81 -14.29
C ILE A 911 30.48 -13.54 -14.83
N SER A 912 31.23 -12.59 -15.39
CA SER A 912 30.66 -11.40 -16.05
C SER A 912 29.70 -10.58 -15.15
N LEU A 913 30.16 -10.16 -13.96
CA LEU A 913 29.45 -9.25 -13.06
C LEU A 913 30.18 -7.91 -12.96
N GLU A 914 29.47 -6.79 -13.10
CA GLU A 914 30.01 -5.43 -12.97
C GLU A 914 29.61 -4.75 -11.66
N LYS A 915 28.50 -5.17 -11.03
CA LYS A 915 28.03 -4.71 -9.72
C LYS A 915 27.85 -5.89 -8.75
N LEU A 916 28.16 -5.66 -7.48
CA LEU A 916 27.86 -6.56 -6.37
C LEU A 916 27.25 -5.75 -5.21
N LYS A 917 26.05 -6.14 -4.74
CA LYS A 917 25.47 -5.64 -3.48
C LYS A 917 25.45 -6.78 -2.46
N ILE A 918 26.01 -6.54 -1.28
CA ILE A 918 25.89 -7.42 -0.11
C ILE A 918 25.19 -6.62 0.99
N THR A 919 24.20 -7.21 1.63
CA THR A 919 23.53 -6.59 2.79
C THR A 919 23.31 -7.66 3.85
N THR A 920 24.03 -7.55 4.95
CA THR A 920 23.92 -8.48 6.09
C THR A 920 22.98 -7.95 7.17
N GLY A 921 22.78 -8.76 8.20
CA GLY A 921 22.09 -8.36 9.43
C GLY A 921 22.93 -8.70 10.66
N GLY A 922 22.49 -8.19 11.81
CA GLY A 922 23.33 -8.04 13.01
C GLY A 922 24.12 -9.24 13.50
N GLY A 923 25.32 -8.95 14.00
CA GLY A 923 26.26 -9.86 14.64
C GLY A 923 27.59 -10.00 13.88
N SER A 924 28.54 -9.11 14.16
CA SER A 924 29.95 -9.07 13.73
C SER A 924 30.36 -10.01 12.60
N GLN A 925 30.34 -9.46 11.39
CA GLN A 925 30.70 -10.03 10.10
C GLN A 925 32.11 -9.60 9.65
N THR A 926 32.60 -10.23 8.60
CA THR A 926 33.69 -9.70 7.77
C THR A 926 33.30 -9.82 6.31
N ILE A 927 33.17 -8.69 5.59
CA ILE A 927 32.82 -8.59 4.17
C ILE A 927 34.06 -8.15 3.39
N ASP A 928 34.82 -9.10 2.84
CA ASP A 928 36.08 -8.82 2.13
C ASP A 928 35.90 -8.91 0.61
N ALA A 929 35.72 -7.77 -0.07
CA ALA A 929 35.54 -7.70 -1.51
C ALA A 929 36.84 -7.35 -2.29
N THR A 930 38.01 -7.40 -1.65
CA THR A 930 39.31 -6.94 -2.23
C THR A 930 39.76 -7.69 -3.48
N GLY A 931 39.10 -8.79 -3.83
CA GLY A 931 39.34 -9.54 -5.07
C GLY A 931 38.39 -9.20 -6.22
N PHE A 932 37.42 -8.29 -6.03
CA PHE A 932 36.43 -7.87 -7.02
C PHE A 932 36.81 -6.51 -7.61
N SER A 933 36.65 -6.35 -8.93
CA SER A 933 37.07 -5.16 -9.68
C SER A 933 35.92 -4.32 -10.28
N GLY A 934 34.67 -4.75 -10.07
CA GLY A 934 33.48 -3.97 -10.35
C GLY A 934 33.13 -3.00 -9.21
N LEU A 935 31.91 -2.47 -9.24
CA LEU A 935 31.37 -1.63 -8.17
C LEU A 935 30.80 -2.50 -7.03
N THR A 936 31.13 -2.18 -5.78
CA THR A 936 30.61 -2.89 -4.60
C THR A 936 29.76 -1.99 -3.72
N VAL A 937 28.59 -2.47 -3.30
CA VAL A 937 27.77 -1.84 -2.24
C VAL A 937 27.69 -2.82 -1.08
N LEU A 938 28.34 -2.49 0.03
CA LEU A 938 28.49 -3.35 1.21
C LEU A 938 27.79 -2.65 2.38
N ASN A 939 26.83 -3.32 3.00
CA ASN A 939 26.13 -2.86 4.22
C ASN A 939 26.16 -3.99 5.24
N ALA A 940 26.70 -3.72 6.43
CA ALA A 940 27.02 -4.76 7.41
C ALA A 940 25.95 -4.90 8.51
N GLY A 941 25.59 -3.80 9.19
CA GLY A 941 24.32 -3.67 9.93
C GLY A 941 24.45 -3.29 11.41
N ASP A 942 24.48 -4.29 12.30
CA ASP A 942 24.61 -4.11 13.76
C ASP A 942 25.73 -5.03 14.31
N ASP A 943 26.42 -4.61 15.39
CA ASP A 943 27.61 -5.22 16.04
C ASP A 943 28.94 -5.03 15.26
N ASP A 944 30.07 -4.86 15.97
CA ASP A 944 31.43 -4.56 15.44
C ASP A 944 31.79 -5.33 14.14
N ASP A 945 31.89 -4.63 13.00
CA ASP A 945 31.99 -5.18 11.64
C ASP A 945 33.32 -4.86 10.91
N ILE A 946 33.65 -5.61 9.85
CA ILE A 946 34.83 -5.38 8.99
C ILE A 946 34.44 -5.40 7.51
N LEU A 947 34.58 -4.27 6.81
CA LEU A 947 34.25 -4.13 5.40
C LEU A 947 35.49 -3.76 4.57
N ARG A 948 35.73 -4.47 3.46
CA ARG A 948 36.74 -4.08 2.47
C ARG A 948 36.15 -3.98 1.08
N GLY A 949 36.34 -2.83 0.44
CA GLY A 949 35.98 -2.55 -0.94
C GLY A 949 36.82 -3.31 -1.98
N GLY A 950 36.51 -3.08 -3.24
CA GLY A 950 37.17 -3.72 -4.39
C GLY A 950 38.40 -2.97 -4.90
N SER A 951 38.76 -3.20 -6.16
CA SER A 951 39.64 -2.30 -6.93
C SER A 951 38.84 -1.44 -7.93
N GLY A 952 37.69 -0.99 -7.47
CA GLY A 952 36.67 -0.23 -8.20
C GLY A 952 35.78 0.49 -7.19
N VAL A 953 34.95 1.42 -7.68
CA VAL A 953 34.13 2.30 -6.83
C VAL A 953 33.33 1.50 -5.81
N SER A 954 33.60 1.75 -4.54
CA SER A 954 33.02 1.04 -3.40
C SER A 954 32.14 1.97 -2.57
N ILE A 955 31.00 1.47 -2.10
CA ILE A 955 30.16 2.09 -1.08
C ILE A 955 30.14 1.14 0.11
N LEU A 956 30.71 1.56 1.23
CA LEU A 956 30.77 0.83 2.49
C LEU A 956 29.91 1.58 3.51
N LEU A 957 28.96 0.86 4.10
CA LEU A 957 28.13 1.29 5.23
C LEU A 957 28.44 0.30 6.37
N GLY A 958 29.08 0.77 7.44
CA GLY A 958 29.30 -0.03 8.65
C GLY A 958 27.96 -0.36 9.30
N GLY A 959 27.44 0.61 10.07
CA GLY A 959 26.14 0.51 10.72
C GLY A 959 26.23 0.93 12.18
N ALA A 960 26.04 0.01 13.12
CA ALA A 960 26.19 0.28 14.55
C ALA A 960 27.17 -0.71 15.21
N GLY A 961 28.43 -0.31 15.41
CA GLY A 961 29.53 -1.14 15.90
C GLY A 961 30.88 -0.39 15.96
N ASP A 962 31.90 -0.95 16.63
CA ASP A 962 33.30 -0.45 16.54
C ASP A 962 33.94 -0.97 15.20
N ASP A 963 33.75 -0.29 14.07
CA ASP A 963 33.94 -0.89 12.72
C ASP A 963 35.32 -0.67 12.05
N GLU A 964 35.71 -1.54 11.10
CA GLU A 964 36.93 -1.42 10.25
C GLU A 964 36.57 -1.37 8.74
N LEU A 965 36.64 -0.19 8.11
CA LEU A 965 36.32 0.07 6.69
C LEU A 965 37.58 0.39 5.86
N GLU A 966 37.81 -0.33 4.76
CA GLU A 966 38.96 -0.15 3.85
C GLU A 966 38.50 -0.11 2.36
N GLY A 967 38.57 1.05 1.69
CA GLY A 967 38.11 1.22 0.29
C GLY A 967 39.00 0.52 -0.74
N ASN A 968 40.30 0.85 -0.71
CA ASN A 968 41.44 0.37 -1.53
C ASN A 968 41.80 1.23 -2.76
N ASP A 969 41.38 0.84 -3.97
CA ASP A 969 41.72 1.52 -5.24
C ASP A 969 40.39 1.96 -5.89
N GLY A 970 39.99 3.24 -5.75
CA GLY A 970 38.63 3.64 -6.13
C GLY A 970 38.32 5.14 -6.07
N ASN A 971 37.03 5.46 -6.09
CA ASN A 971 36.51 6.79 -5.79
C ASN A 971 35.40 6.59 -4.75
N ASP A 972 35.79 6.19 -3.55
CA ASP A 972 34.94 5.39 -2.69
C ASP A 972 34.12 6.23 -1.72
N LYS A 973 33.07 5.62 -1.16
CA LYS A 973 32.28 6.19 -0.07
C LYS A 973 32.35 5.25 1.12
N LEU A 974 32.88 5.73 2.22
CA LEU A 974 32.95 5.00 3.47
C LEU A 974 32.18 5.81 4.50
N PHE A 975 31.16 5.19 5.08
CA PHE A 975 30.40 5.73 6.21
C PHE A 975 30.55 4.71 7.35
N GLY A 976 31.07 5.15 8.49
CA GLY A 976 31.14 4.34 9.71
C GLY A 976 29.74 4.06 10.26
N GLY A 977 29.33 4.85 11.25
CA GLY A 977 27.98 4.84 11.80
C GLY A 977 27.98 5.08 13.30
N GLU A 978 27.27 4.26 14.08
CA GLU A 978 27.22 4.34 15.56
C GLU A 978 28.43 3.61 16.19
N GLY A 979 29.59 4.28 16.37
CA GLY A 979 30.83 3.53 16.59
C GLY A 979 32.06 4.20 17.21
N SER A 980 33.22 3.72 16.77
CA SER A 980 34.56 4.19 17.14
C SER A 980 35.55 3.71 16.07
N ASP A 981 35.34 4.22 14.87
CA ASP A 981 35.57 3.48 13.65
C ASP A 981 36.98 3.70 13.09
N THR A 982 37.44 2.74 12.30
CA THR A 982 38.72 2.79 11.60
C THR A 982 38.47 2.79 10.10
N ILE A 983 38.48 3.99 9.51
CA ILE A 983 38.04 4.25 8.14
C ILE A 983 39.25 4.65 7.27
N SER A 984 39.48 3.93 6.17
CA SER A 984 40.59 4.18 5.25
C SER A 984 40.10 4.17 3.80
N GLY A 985 40.15 5.31 3.09
CA GLY A 985 39.82 5.40 1.67
C GLY A 985 40.78 4.55 0.83
N GLY A 986 41.95 5.10 0.54
CA GLY A 986 43.07 4.35 -0.05
C GLY A 986 43.79 5.12 -1.15
N THR A 987 43.27 5.08 -2.37
CA THR A 987 43.84 5.80 -3.53
C THR A 987 42.79 6.20 -4.56
N ASP A 988 43.06 7.33 -5.24
CA ASP A 988 42.28 8.07 -6.25
C ASP A 988 41.39 9.25 -5.73
N PHE A 989 40.10 9.10 -5.40
CA PHE A 989 39.31 10.22 -4.80
C PHE A 989 38.16 9.77 -3.89
N ASP A 990 38.40 9.81 -2.59
CA ASP A 990 37.51 9.18 -1.61
C ASP A 990 36.64 10.18 -0.82
N LYS A 991 35.50 9.68 -0.33
CA LYS A 991 34.57 10.35 0.57
C LYS A 991 34.43 9.53 1.85
N LEU A 992 34.93 10.05 2.95
CA LEU A 992 34.87 9.42 4.27
C LEU A 992 33.92 10.23 5.18
N ARG A 993 33.01 9.54 5.87
CA ARG A 993 32.27 10.04 7.04
C ARG A 993 32.49 9.10 8.22
N GLY A 994 32.82 9.66 9.38
CA GLY A 994 32.81 8.95 10.66
C GLY A 994 31.38 8.65 11.10
N ASN A 995 30.64 9.74 11.31
CA ASN A 995 29.30 9.81 11.91
C ASN A 995 29.39 9.85 13.45
N GLU A 996 29.04 8.79 14.19
CA GLU A 996 29.08 8.79 15.66
C GLU A 996 30.41 8.23 16.21
N GLY A 997 31.19 9.06 16.92
CA GLY A 997 32.01 8.59 18.03
C GLY A 997 33.53 8.83 18.01
N GLY A 998 34.31 7.80 17.71
CA GLY A 998 35.64 7.59 18.30
C GLY A 998 36.83 7.68 17.35
N ASP A 999 36.69 8.37 16.22
CA ASP A 999 37.10 7.78 14.95
C ASP A 999 38.56 7.97 14.54
N VAL A 1000 39.00 7.11 13.61
CA VAL A 1000 40.33 7.11 13.00
C VAL A 1000 40.17 7.07 11.47
N LEU A 1001 40.14 8.26 10.87
CA LEU A 1001 39.92 8.42 9.42
C LEU A 1001 41.24 8.69 8.68
N ALA A 1002 41.48 7.96 7.58
CA ALA A 1002 42.62 8.13 6.70
C ALA A 1002 42.16 8.27 5.24
N GLY A 1003 42.45 9.40 4.59
CA GLY A 1003 42.13 9.63 3.16
C GLY A 1003 42.92 8.67 2.27
N GLY A 1004 44.22 8.93 2.12
CA GLY A 1004 45.14 8.06 1.40
C GLY A 1004 46.05 8.82 0.45
N GLU A 1005 46.22 8.33 -0.79
CA GLU A 1005 46.81 9.12 -1.88
C GLU A 1005 45.73 9.50 -2.91
N GLY A 1006 45.00 10.59 -2.63
CA GLY A 1006 43.90 11.10 -3.45
C GLY A 1006 43.79 12.63 -3.53
N ASN A 1007 42.59 13.18 -3.34
CA ASN A 1007 42.29 14.62 -3.16
C ASN A 1007 41.03 14.79 -2.28
N ASP A 1008 41.05 14.14 -1.12
CA ASP A 1008 39.86 13.46 -0.59
C ASP A 1008 38.93 14.38 0.19
N ILE A 1009 37.69 13.93 0.41
CA ILE A 1009 36.73 14.61 1.30
C ILE A 1009 36.58 13.75 2.55
N ILE A 1010 37.02 14.28 3.70
CA ILE A 1010 36.91 13.59 4.98
C ILE A 1010 36.11 14.47 5.92
N ASP A 1011 35.09 13.89 6.56
CA ASP A 1011 34.27 14.54 7.56
C ASP A 1011 34.21 13.63 8.80
N GLY A 1012 34.71 14.09 9.96
CA GLY A 1012 34.63 13.31 11.19
C GLY A 1012 33.20 13.21 11.72
N HIS A 1013 32.41 14.26 11.51
CA HIS A 1013 31.12 14.53 12.18
C HIS A 1013 31.27 14.75 13.68
N GLU A 1014 31.19 13.72 14.51
CA GLU A 1014 30.73 13.88 15.89
C GLU A 1014 31.46 13.01 16.90
N GLY A 1015 32.52 13.56 17.49
CA GLY A 1015 33.45 12.72 18.24
C GLY A 1015 34.73 13.36 18.75
N HIS A 1016 35.83 12.60 18.68
CA HIS A 1016 37.15 12.93 19.24
C HIS A 1016 38.29 12.46 18.32
N ASP A 1017 38.24 12.89 17.06
CA ASP A 1017 38.73 12.07 15.95
C ASP A 1017 40.24 12.19 15.68
N THR A 1018 40.77 11.20 14.97
CA THR A 1018 42.16 11.16 14.50
C THR A 1018 42.20 11.09 12.98
N ILE A 1019 42.13 12.24 12.33
CA ILE A 1019 42.08 12.36 10.87
C ILE A 1019 43.46 12.60 10.24
N ASP A 1020 43.84 11.81 9.24
CA ASP A 1020 45.02 12.02 8.38
C ASP A 1020 44.60 12.05 6.89
N GLY A 1021 44.76 13.18 6.21
CA GLY A 1021 44.59 13.25 4.75
C GLY A 1021 45.69 12.55 3.95
N ASP A 1022 46.79 12.18 4.61
CA ASP A 1022 48.02 11.55 4.11
C ASP A 1022 48.69 12.21 2.87
N GLY A 1023 48.08 12.23 1.68
CA GLY A 1023 48.77 12.64 0.44
C GLY A 1023 47.92 13.07 -0.76
N GLY A 1024 47.19 14.19 -0.67
CA GLY A 1024 46.48 14.76 -1.83
C GLY A 1024 46.42 16.29 -1.91
N ASN A 1025 45.21 16.85 -1.95
CA ASN A 1025 44.90 18.28 -1.85
C ASN A 1025 43.54 18.41 -1.13
N ASP A 1026 43.53 17.92 0.09
CA ASP A 1026 42.36 17.27 0.68
C ASP A 1026 41.45 18.27 1.39
N THR A 1027 40.16 17.96 1.48
CA THR A 1027 39.15 18.79 2.16
C THR A 1027 38.67 18.05 3.40
N ILE A 1028 39.19 18.47 4.55
CA ILE A 1028 38.93 17.84 5.83
C ILE A 1028 38.06 18.77 6.68
N ARG A 1029 36.95 18.24 7.19
CA ARG A 1029 36.28 18.74 8.39
C ARG A 1029 36.69 17.83 9.57
N GLY A 1030 36.95 18.45 10.73
CA GLY A 1030 36.95 17.75 12.01
C GLY A 1030 35.52 17.37 12.38
N GLY A 1031 34.92 18.17 13.26
CA GLY A 1031 33.53 17.97 13.66
C GLY A 1031 33.18 18.74 14.93
N ASP A 1032 32.19 18.24 15.66
CA ASP A 1032 31.95 18.59 17.06
C ASP A 1032 32.92 17.78 17.94
N GLY A 1033 34.05 18.36 18.40
CA GLY A 1033 35.05 17.50 19.04
C GLY A 1033 36.37 18.07 19.59
N ASN A 1034 37.36 17.18 19.70
CA ASN A 1034 38.70 17.44 20.26
C ASN A 1034 39.80 16.86 19.35
N ASP A 1035 39.66 17.13 18.05
CA ASP A 1035 40.23 16.31 16.99
C ASP A 1035 41.74 16.50 16.79
N THR A 1036 42.36 15.49 16.19
CA THR A 1036 43.78 15.41 15.90
C THR A 1036 44.04 15.35 14.39
N ILE A 1037 43.58 16.38 13.67
CA ILE A 1037 43.69 16.47 12.20
C ILE A 1037 45.14 16.69 11.72
N ARG A 1038 45.51 16.02 10.62
CA ARG A 1038 46.67 16.34 9.77
C ARG A 1038 46.25 16.28 8.29
N GLY A 1039 46.55 17.32 7.51
CA GLY A 1039 46.24 17.36 6.07
C GLY A 1039 47.23 16.66 5.13
N GLY A 1040 48.24 15.95 5.64
CA GLY A 1040 49.17 15.20 4.77
C GLY A 1040 50.26 16.01 4.04
N ASP A 1041 50.53 15.64 2.79
CA ASP A 1041 51.66 16.12 1.96
C ASP A 1041 51.19 16.95 0.72
N GLY A 1042 50.20 17.85 0.90
CA GLY A 1042 49.42 18.48 -0.19
C GLY A 1042 49.27 20.03 -0.20
N PHE A 1043 48.11 20.47 -0.72
CA PHE A 1043 47.53 21.83 -0.55
C PHE A 1043 46.12 21.74 0.07
N ASP A 1044 46.09 21.07 1.19
CA ASP A 1044 44.99 20.71 2.06
C ASP A 1044 44.20 21.93 2.61
N ILE A 1045 42.87 21.77 2.64
CA ILE A 1045 41.86 22.64 3.24
C ILE A 1045 41.35 21.92 4.49
N ILE A 1046 41.64 22.48 5.67
CA ILE A 1046 41.16 21.95 6.94
C ILE A 1046 40.25 23.00 7.58
N ASP A 1047 39.01 22.63 7.84
CA ASP A 1047 38.24 23.20 8.94
C ASP A 1047 38.22 22.21 10.11
N GLY A 1048 38.19 22.70 11.34
CA GLY A 1048 38.38 21.87 12.55
C GLY A 1048 37.42 22.30 13.66
N GLU A 1049 36.17 22.51 13.25
CA GLU A 1049 35.13 23.40 13.77
C GLU A 1049 35.30 23.97 15.22
N ASP A 1050 34.64 23.48 16.29
CA ASP A 1050 34.48 24.25 17.57
C ASP A 1050 35.08 23.63 18.87
#